data_AF-A0A355B8C5-F1
#
_entry.id   AF-A0A355B8C5-F1
#
_cell.length_a   1.000
_cell.length_b   1.000
_cell.length_c   1.000
_cell.angle_alpha   90.00
_cell.angle_beta   90.00
_cell.angle_gamma   90.00
#
_symmetry.space_group_name_H-M   'P 1'
#
loop_
_entity.id
_entity.type
_entity.pdbx_description
1 polymer ?
#
loop_
_entity_poly.entity_id
_entity_poly.type
_entity_poly.pdbx_seq_one_letter_code
_entity_poly.pdbx_strand_id
1 'polypeptide(L)'
;NAKFVVVQDISYRSDTTKFADLLLPAAGWLEKEGTMTNSERRISYLPKGINAPGEALSDVEILIRFAQKMKFNGFNFNTTEEVYKEYCLMTKGTKIDISFLNYNRLKNEGTFQWPVPDYGHPGTPRLFTDKKFYTPSKKAIFNIPTSIENTSEAPNSEFPFILTTGRIRDQWHTMTKTGKVSRLMTHTPSPMLEINPIDAYKSNIRTGDIIVVSSKNGSVRVKAKVTDTIKEGVVFLPMHWGKQLENDLNRTNNLTNTLVDPVSKEPDFKFTAVAISKYVKPFEKIAIVGAGAAAFRFIQNYREINTTDEIIVFSNEENPFYNRVLLPEYMTGEFTWEQLKKIKEEALSKLNITLKSNVAIESLNVQDKTILDSQGTLHTFDSLILATGSRPFVPENAQLHLPGRFTMRRKSDADRLKDYLDKTNLPAHEQHVVIIGGGLLGLELAAALKHKNVKITVVQRAPRLMERQLDRISSKLLAEEVQLLNIQIYFDNEVSTVFDTDNPNELEIALKSGKIITANAIVYTIGTIPNIEIAKESGLACGRGVKVNQYLQTSNPSVFAIGEIAEFENQLFGITSAAEEQADILANFMAGDISSFYKGSVLMNILKLEDINLCSIGQIEIPDNDDSYEEIVFADLRQRYYKKCIVKNDLLIGAILMGDKNEFAEFKTLIESKIELADKRNLLLRGSSNAKPVLGKLVCSCSQVGSGNIEETIKSGVTNFTELCKTTGAGLGCGSCKSEVKDILAKCK
;
A
#
# COMPACT_ATOMS: atom_id res chain seq x y z
N ASN A 1 -7.23 -34.49 -7.40
CA ASN A 1 -6.38 -34.06 -6.26
C ASN A 1 -5.62 -35.25 -5.71
N ALA A 2 -4.36 -35.05 -5.31
CA ALA A 2 -3.58 -36.07 -4.61
C ALA A 2 -4.22 -36.39 -3.24
N LYS A 3 -4.06 -37.62 -2.75
CA LYS A 3 -4.59 -38.03 -1.43
C LYS A 3 -3.78 -37.47 -0.26
N PHE A 4 -2.51 -37.15 -0.51
CA PHE A 4 -1.57 -36.61 0.46
C PHE A 4 -0.50 -35.81 -0.30
N VAL A 5 -0.19 -34.61 0.15
CA VAL A 5 0.76 -33.69 -0.48
C VAL A 5 1.86 -33.34 0.51
N VAL A 6 3.09 -33.70 0.15
CA VAL A 6 4.30 -33.30 0.87
C VAL A 6 4.93 -32.14 0.13
N VAL A 7 5.19 -31.03 0.83
CA VAL A 7 5.91 -29.88 0.28
C VAL A 7 7.19 -29.68 1.06
N GLN A 8 8.32 -29.70 0.36
CA GLN A 8 9.61 -29.27 0.88
C GLN A 8 9.93 -27.91 0.26
N ASP A 9 9.99 -26.86 1.07
CA ASP A 9 10.23 -25.50 0.59
C ASP A 9 11.05 -24.69 1.61
N ILE A 10 11.84 -23.75 1.10
CA ILE A 10 12.59 -22.76 1.89
C ILE A 10 11.70 -21.58 2.31
N SER A 11 10.50 -21.46 1.74
CA SER A 11 9.59 -20.35 2.00
C SER A 11 8.17 -20.84 2.24
N TYR A 12 7.62 -20.45 3.39
CA TYR A 12 6.20 -20.71 3.71
C TYR A 12 5.22 -19.96 2.77
N ARG A 13 5.69 -18.99 1.98
CA ARG A 13 4.88 -18.16 1.07
C ARG A 13 4.63 -18.78 -0.31
N SER A 14 5.20 -19.94 -0.61
CA SER A 14 4.94 -20.60 -1.89
C SER A 14 3.47 -21.02 -1.98
N ASP A 15 2.81 -20.83 -3.13
CA ASP A 15 1.39 -21.19 -3.29
C ASP A 15 1.14 -22.69 -3.03
N THR A 16 2.15 -23.53 -3.21
CA THR A 16 2.07 -24.97 -2.96
C THR A 16 1.91 -25.31 -1.47
N THR A 17 2.39 -24.47 -0.55
CA THR A 17 2.31 -24.76 0.91
C THR A 17 0.86 -24.79 1.40
N LYS A 18 -0.05 -24.08 0.74
CA LYS A 18 -1.49 -24.10 1.04
C LYS A 18 -2.14 -25.46 0.79
N PHE A 19 -1.51 -26.30 -0.04
CA PHE A 19 -1.99 -27.64 -0.37
C PHE A 19 -1.26 -28.73 0.42
N ALA A 20 -0.25 -28.37 1.23
CA ALA A 20 0.57 -29.34 1.95
C ALA A 20 -0.21 -29.95 3.12
N ASP A 21 -0.28 -31.29 3.16
CA ASP A 21 -0.63 -32.04 4.37
C ASP A 21 0.59 -32.17 5.30
N LEU A 22 1.80 -32.16 4.73
CA LEU A 22 3.07 -32.13 5.43
C LEU A 22 4.01 -31.11 4.79
N LEU A 23 4.42 -30.12 5.58
CA LEU A 23 5.42 -29.13 5.19
C LEU A 23 6.77 -29.46 5.82
N LEU A 24 7.82 -29.54 5.00
CA LEU A 24 9.19 -29.85 5.41
C LEU A 24 10.07 -28.62 5.17
N PRO A 25 10.36 -27.81 6.21
CA PRO A 25 11.16 -26.60 6.07
C PRO A 25 12.58 -26.93 5.60
N ALA A 26 12.96 -26.43 4.42
CA ALA A 26 14.23 -26.76 3.77
C ALA A 26 15.29 -25.69 4.04
N ALA A 27 16.49 -26.12 4.42
CA ALA A 27 17.67 -25.27 4.53
C ALA A 27 18.15 -24.78 3.15
N GLY A 28 18.50 -23.50 3.09
CA GLY A 28 19.06 -22.83 1.93
C GLY A 28 20.50 -23.24 1.59
N TRP A 29 21.03 -22.68 0.52
CA TRP A 29 22.36 -23.03 -0.01
C TRP A 29 23.51 -22.80 0.98
N LEU A 30 23.52 -21.69 1.73
CA LEU A 30 24.56 -21.38 2.73
C LEU A 30 24.33 -22.05 4.10
N GLU A 31 23.19 -22.71 4.28
CA GLU A 31 22.74 -23.24 5.57
C GLU A 31 23.05 -24.75 5.72
N LYS A 32 23.53 -25.39 4.65
CA LYS A 32 23.82 -26.83 4.59
C LYS A 32 25.16 -27.11 3.93
N GLU A 33 25.80 -28.19 4.37
CA GLU A 33 27.00 -28.74 3.74
C GLU A 33 26.60 -29.74 2.65
N GLY A 34 27.42 -29.88 1.60
CA GLY A 34 27.25 -30.93 0.59
C GLY A 34 28.19 -30.79 -0.58
N THR A 35 27.76 -31.31 -1.74
CA THR A 35 28.43 -31.11 -3.03
C THR A 35 27.43 -30.59 -4.05
N MET A 36 27.94 -29.89 -5.08
CA MET A 36 27.14 -29.42 -6.21
C MET A 36 27.79 -29.85 -7.52
N THR A 37 26.99 -30.39 -8.42
CA THR A 37 27.40 -30.67 -9.80
C THR A 37 26.71 -29.69 -10.75
N ASN A 38 27.47 -28.96 -11.57
CA ASN A 38 26.91 -28.07 -12.58
C ASN A 38 26.81 -28.74 -13.97
N SER A 39 26.23 -28.03 -14.95
CA SER A 39 26.00 -28.58 -16.31
C SER A 39 27.28 -28.89 -17.09
N GLU A 40 28.43 -28.33 -16.72
CA GLU A 40 29.72 -28.67 -17.32
C GLU A 40 30.41 -29.86 -16.64
N ARG A 41 29.67 -30.63 -15.82
CA ARG A 41 30.13 -31.84 -15.11
C ARG A 41 31.07 -31.57 -13.95
N ARG A 42 31.18 -30.32 -13.51
CA ARG A 42 32.09 -29.92 -12.43
C ARG A 42 31.42 -30.11 -11.08
N ILE A 43 32.12 -30.82 -10.21
CA ILE A 43 31.75 -31.09 -8.83
C ILE A 43 32.56 -30.15 -7.92
N SER A 44 31.86 -29.50 -7.01
CA SER A 44 32.41 -28.57 -6.03
C SER A 44 31.92 -28.92 -4.63
N TYR A 45 32.75 -28.70 -3.61
CA TYR A 45 32.31 -28.75 -2.22
C TYR A 45 31.51 -27.50 -1.86
N LEU A 46 30.42 -27.70 -1.12
CA LEU A 46 29.58 -26.64 -0.57
C LEU A 46 29.77 -26.59 0.95
N PRO A 47 30.54 -25.61 1.48
CA PRO A 47 30.64 -25.42 2.92
C PRO A 47 29.34 -24.84 3.48
N LYS A 48 28.95 -25.33 4.66
CA LYS A 48 27.96 -24.64 5.49
C LYS A 48 28.57 -23.35 6.03
N GLY A 49 27.97 -22.21 5.69
CA GLY A 49 28.43 -20.89 6.13
C GLY A 49 27.67 -20.34 7.34
N ILE A 50 26.38 -20.67 7.47
CA ILE A 50 25.51 -20.23 8.56
C ILE A 50 24.62 -21.37 9.04
N ASN A 51 23.99 -21.19 10.20
CA ASN A 51 22.97 -22.13 10.67
C ASN A 51 21.65 -21.92 9.92
N ALA A 52 20.96 -23.02 9.63
CA ALA A 52 19.60 -22.98 9.12
C ALA A 52 18.68 -22.34 10.18
N PRO A 53 17.73 -21.47 9.76
CA PRO A 53 16.85 -20.78 10.69
C PRO A 53 15.76 -21.72 11.23
N GLY A 54 15.46 -21.59 12.53
CA GLY A 54 14.36 -22.31 13.17
C GLY A 54 14.48 -23.83 13.02
N GLU A 55 13.45 -24.45 12.45
CA GLU A 55 13.35 -25.90 12.25
C GLU A 55 13.83 -26.37 10.87
N ALA A 56 14.42 -25.48 10.07
CA ALA A 56 14.87 -25.83 8.72
C ALA A 56 16.00 -26.86 8.73
N LEU A 57 15.86 -27.90 7.90
CA LEU A 57 16.81 -29.00 7.79
C LEU A 57 17.37 -29.12 6.38
N SER A 58 18.57 -29.68 6.24
CA SER A 58 19.13 -30.00 4.93
C SER A 58 18.30 -31.08 4.23
N ASP A 59 18.31 -31.07 2.89
CA ASP A 59 17.55 -32.05 2.11
C ASP A 59 17.97 -33.50 2.46
N VAL A 60 19.27 -33.71 2.73
CA VAL A 60 19.82 -35.00 3.15
C VAL A 60 19.24 -35.45 4.48
N GLU A 61 19.22 -34.57 5.49
CA GLU A 61 18.66 -34.88 6.81
C GLU A 61 17.16 -35.19 6.72
N ILE A 62 16.41 -34.41 5.92
CA ILE A 62 14.99 -34.63 5.68
C ILE A 62 14.77 -36.02 5.09
N LEU A 63 15.51 -36.39 4.04
CA LEU A 63 15.38 -37.69 3.37
C LEU A 63 15.76 -38.85 4.29
N ILE A 64 16.83 -38.73 5.08
CA ILE A 64 17.25 -39.74 6.05
C ILE A 64 16.14 -39.97 7.09
N ARG A 65 15.64 -38.90 7.72
CA ARG A 65 14.57 -39.00 8.72
C ARG A 65 13.30 -39.59 8.13
N PHE A 66 12.94 -39.17 6.92
CA PHE A 66 11.79 -39.71 6.21
C PHE A 66 11.94 -41.21 5.97
N ALA A 67 13.09 -41.66 5.46
CA ALA A 67 13.36 -43.06 5.23
C ALA A 67 13.34 -43.90 6.52
N GLN A 68 13.95 -43.38 7.59
CA GLN A 68 13.93 -44.02 8.92
C GLN A 68 12.50 -44.13 9.48
N LYS A 69 11.68 -43.08 9.33
CA LYS A 69 10.28 -43.08 9.76
C LYS A 69 9.44 -44.11 8.99
N MET A 70 9.76 -44.28 7.70
CA MET A 70 9.18 -45.31 6.83
C MET A 70 9.77 -46.71 7.05
N LYS A 71 10.75 -46.86 7.96
CA LYS A 71 11.44 -48.10 8.31
C LYS A 71 12.25 -48.72 7.14
N PHE A 72 12.76 -47.88 6.24
CA PHE A 72 13.73 -48.34 5.24
C PHE A 72 15.10 -48.58 5.89
N ASN A 73 15.76 -49.67 5.49
CA ASN A 73 17.13 -49.99 5.91
C ASN A 73 18.16 -49.19 5.09
N GLY A 74 19.37 -49.01 5.62
CA GLY A 74 20.48 -48.40 4.89
C GLY A 74 20.57 -46.87 4.98
N PHE A 75 19.71 -46.21 5.76
CA PHE A 75 19.70 -44.75 5.96
C PHE A 75 20.26 -44.34 7.33
N ASN A 76 21.34 -45.00 7.79
CA ASN A 76 21.99 -44.72 9.07
C ASN A 76 23.25 -43.85 8.89
N PHE A 77 23.17 -42.83 8.04
CA PHE A 77 24.26 -41.88 7.81
C PHE A 77 24.25 -40.80 8.89
N ASN A 78 25.43 -40.43 9.37
CA ASN A 78 25.62 -39.37 10.35
C ASN A 78 26.08 -38.06 9.71
N THR A 79 26.63 -38.11 8.50
CA THR A 79 27.19 -36.93 7.81
C THR A 79 26.85 -36.93 6.31
N THR A 80 26.86 -35.76 5.69
CA THR A 80 26.69 -35.64 4.23
C THR A 80 27.88 -36.24 3.47
N GLU A 81 29.07 -36.29 4.08
CA GLU A 81 30.24 -36.95 3.50
C GLU A 81 30.03 -38.46 3.35
N GLU A 82 29.40 -39.13 4.32
CA GLU A 82 29.10 -40.56 4.22
C GLU A 82 28.15 -40.85 3.05
N VAL A 83 27.11 -40.03 2.89
CA VAL A 83 26.17 -40.13 1.75
C VAL A 83 26.89 -39.91 0.42
N TYR A 84 27.74 -38.89 0.34
CA TYR A 84 28.52 -38.61 -0.87
C TYR A 84 29.52 -39.73 -1.19
N LYS A 85 30.16 -40.31 -0.16
CA LYS A 85 31.05 -41.46 -0.31
C LYS A 85 30.33 -42.67 -0.89
N GLU A 86 29.11 -42.96 -0.41
CA GLU A 86 28.29 -44.03 -0.99
C GLU A 86 27.94 -43.75 -2.45
N TYR A 87 27.50 -42.53 -2.77
CA TYR A 87 27.25 -42.13 -4.16
C TYR A 87 28.49 -42.30 -5.05
N CYS A 88 29.66 -41.84 -4.61
CA CYS A 88 30.92 -42.04 -5.32
C CYS A 88 31.21 -43.52 -5.60
N LEU A 89 31.01 -44.40 -4.62
CA LEU A 89 31.21 -45.85 -4.78
C LEU A 89 30.27 -46.44 -5.84
N MET A 90 29.01 -46.00 -5.90
CA MET A 90 28.05 -46.45 -6.92
C MET A 90 28.46 -46.08 -8.35
N THR A 91 29.30 -45.06 -8.52
CA THR A 91 29.79 -44.65 -9.85
C THR A 91 31.01 -45.44 -10.34
N LYS A 92 31.63 -46.28 -9.48
CA LYS A 92 32.86 -46.99 -9.80
C LYS A 92 32.70 -47.87 -11.05
N GLY A 93 33.62 -47.74 -12.00
CA GLY A 93 33.60 -48.48 -13.27
C GLY A 93 32.52 -48.02 -14.26
N THR A 94 31.74 -46.99 -13.93
CA THR A 94 30.75 -46.41 -14.84
C THR A 94 31.36 -45.32 -15.73
N LYS A 95 30.56 -44.75 -16.64
CA LYS A 95 30.95 -43.65 -17.52
C LYS A 95 31.15 -42.31 -16.78
N ILE A 96 30.72 -42.24 -15.52
CA ILE A 96 30.79 -41.05 -14.67
C ILE A 96 31.66 -41.30 -13.43
N ASP A 97 32.55 -42.29 -13.46
CA ASP A 97 33.31 -42.75 -12.29
C ASP A 97 33.98 -41.60 -11.54
N ILE A 98 33.52 -41.33 -10.34
CA ILE A 98 34.07 -40.35 -9.38
C ILE A 98 34.43 -41.03 -8.06
N SER A 99 34.68 -42.34 -8.09
CA SER A 99 34.90 -43.15 -6.89
C SER A 99 36.12 -42.71 -6.07
N PHE A 100 37.02 -41.94 -6.67
CA PHE A 100 38.22 -41.39 -6.03
C PHE A 100 38.16 -39.88 -5.77
N LEU A 101 37.01 -39.24 -5.96
CA LEU A 101 36.79 -37.84 -5.64
C LEU A 101 36.10 -37.70 -4.27
N ASN A 102 36.87 -37.67 -3.19
CA ASN A 102 36.35 -37.50 -1.83
C ASN A 102 36.28 -36.02 -1.38
N TYR A 103 35.73 -35.76 -0.20
CA TYR A 103 35.63 -34.40 0.36
C TYR A 103 37.00 -33.74 0.56
N ASN A 104 38.03 -34.48 0.99
CA ASN A 104 39.37 -33.94 1.19
C ASN A 104 39.93 -33.33 -0.11
N ARG A 105 39.74 -34.02 -1.24
CA ARG A 105 40.14 -33.49 -2.55
C ARG A 105 39.32 -32.26 -2.93
N LEU A 106 38.01 -32.29 -2.75
CA LEU A 106 37.15 -31.15 -3.06
C LEU A 106 37.44 -29.92 -2.18
N LYS A 107 37.84 -30.13 -0.92
CA LYS A 107 38.19 -29.06 0.04
C LYS A 107 39.57 -28.47 -0.24
N ASN A 108 40.55 -29.29 -0.60
CA ASN A 108 41.96 -28.86 -0.68
C ASN A 108 42.48 -28.64 -2.10
N GLU A 109 41.95 -29.37 -3.10
CA GLU A 109 42.37 -29.27 -4.50
C GLU A 109 41.36 -28.49 -5.36
N GLY A 110 40.16 -28.21 -4.83
CA GLY A 110 39.14 -27.40 -5.48
C GLY A 110 38.10 -28.22 -6.23
N THR A 111 37.85 -27.90 -7.50
CA THR A 111 36.69 -28.42 -8.25
C THR A 111 37.12 -29.32 -9.39
N PHE A 112 36.33 -30.36 -9.67
CA PHE A 112 36.71 -31.42 -10.60
C PHE A 112 35.62 -31.68 -11.62
N GLN A 113 35.97 -31.80 -12.90
CA GLN A 113 35.07 -32.34 -13.91
C GLN A 113 35.21 -33.86 -13.91
N TRP A 114 34.10 -34.60 -13.76
CA TRP A 114 34.14 -36.07 -13.80
C TRP A 114 34.53 -36.60 -15.19
N PRO A 115 34.95 -37.86 -15.37
CA PRO A 115 35.32 -38.82 -14.33
C PRO A 115 36.62 -38.45 -13.59
N VAL A 116 36.78 -39.07 -12.42
CA VAL A 116 37.94 -39.07 -11.52
C VAL A 116 38.17 -40.53 -11.05
N PRO A 117 38.74 -41.39 -11.90
CA PRO A 117 38.82 -42.85 -11.67
C PRO A 117 39.99 -43.30 -10.78
N ASP A 118 40.82 -42.39 -10.28
CA ASP A 118 41.90 -42.66 -9.32
C ASP A 118 42.22 -41.41 -8.47
N TYR A 119 42.93 -41.60 -7.34
CA TYR A 119 43.23 -40.52 -6.38
C TYR A 119 44.14 -39.42 -6.93
N GLY A 120 44.93 -39.69 -7.97
CA GLY A 120 45.83 -38.71 -8.60
C GLY A 120 45.21 -38.00 -9.79
N HIS A 121 44.04 -38.43 -10.25
CA HIS A 121 43.43 -37.92 -11.47
C HIS A 121 43.01 -36.44 -11.30
N PRO A 122 43.42 -35.51 -12.19
CA PRO A 122 43.14 -34.07 -12.06
C PRO A 122 41.71 -33.67 -12.48
N GLY A 123 40.85 -34.66 -12.71
CA GLY A 123 39.56 -34.50 -13.41
C GLY A 123 39.70 -34.56 -14.94
N THR A 124 38.58 -34.66 -15.63
CA THR A 124 38.52 -34.78 -17.10
C THR A 124 37.86 -33.54 -17.70
N PRO A 125 38.64 -32.51 -18.11
CA PRO A 125 38.09 -31.27 -18.64
C PRO A 125 37.21 -31.47 -19.88
N ARG A 126 37.61 -32.39 -20.77
CA ARG A 126 36.90 -32.70 -22.00
C ARG A 126 36.82 -34.21 -22.21
N LEU A 127 35.61 -34.71 -22.44
CA LEU A 127 35.38 -36.11 -22.80
C LEU A 127 35.68 -36.35 -24.28
N PHE A 128 35.93 -37.63 -24.63
CA PHE A 128 35.99 -38.13 -26.01
C PHE A 128 37.03 -37.45 -26.92
N THR A 129 38.13 -36.94 -26.36
CA THR A 129 39.27 -36.41 -27.13
C THR A 129 39.92 -37.48 -28.01
N ASP A 130 39.75 -38.74 -27.65
CA ASP A 130 40.16 -39.93 -28.40
C ASP A 130 39.16 -40.36 -29.49
N LYS A 131 38.05 -39.63 -29.65
CA LYS A 131 36.93 -39.91 -30.58
C LYS A 131 36.21 -41.24 -30.30
N LYS A 132 36.34 -41.82 -29.10
CA LYS A 132 35.68 -43.08 -28.72
C LYS A 132 34.52 -42.81 -27.77
N PHE A 133 33.32 -42.73 -28.34
CA PHE A 133 32.10 -42.52 -27.57
C PHE A 133 31.71 -43.77 -26.79
N TYR A 134 30.91 -43.60 -25.74
CA TYR A 134 30.42 -44.70 -24.90
C TYR A 134 29.25 -45.48 -25.53
N THR A 135 29.43 -45.89 -26.79
CA THR A 135 28.50 -46.67 -27.61
C THR A 135 29.19 -47.98 -28.05
N PRO A 136 28.45 -49.04 -28.40
CA PRO A 136 29.06 -50.28 -28.89
C PRO A 136 29.98 -50.06 -30.10
N SER A 137 29.61 -49.15 -31.01
CA SER A 137 30.40 -48.81 -32.21
C SER A 137 31.53 -47.81 -31.98
N LYS A 138 31.63 -47.25 -30.76
CA LYS A 138 32.53 -46.12 -30.40
C LYS A 138 32.29 -44.83 -31.17
N LYS A 139 31.26 -44.76 -32.02
CA LYS A 139 30.85 -43.53 -32.73
C LYS A 139 29.78 -42.78 -31.93
N ALA A 140 29.70 -41.47 -32.12
CA ALA A 140 28.58 -40.68 -31.61
C ALA A 140 27.26 -41.16 -32.24
N ILE A 141 26.21 -41.24 -31.44
CA ILE A 141 24.85 -41.47 -31.93
C ILE A 141 24.17 -40.10 -31.90
N PHE A 142 23.84 -39.59 -33.08
CA PHE A 142 23.00 -38.41 -33.20
C PHE A 142 21.55 -38.90 -33.32
N ASN A 143 20.74 -38.61 -32.29
CA ASN A 143 19.31 -38.85 -32.35
C ASN A 143 18.70 -37.75 -33.21
N ILE A 144 18.39 -38.08 -34.47
CA ILE A 144 17.67 -37.19 -35.37
C ILE A 144 16.17 -37.43 -35.14
N PRO A 145 15.37 -36.38 -34.88
CA PRO A 145 13.93 -36.54 -34.73
C PRO A 145 13.34 -37.26 -35.95
N THR A 146 12.46 -38.23 -35.73
CA THR A 146 11.75 -38.91 -36.81
C THR A 146 10.78 -37.98 -37.56
N SER A 147 10.38 -36.88 -36.92
CA SER A 147 9.65 -35.76 -37.53
C SER A 147 10.13 -34.44 -36.94
N ILE A 148 10.12 -33.39 -37.76
CA ILE A 148 10.34 -31.99 -37.36
C ILE A 148 9.02 -31.20 -37.28
N GLU A 149 7.89 -31.89 -37.43
CA GLU A 149 6.57 -31.29 -37.45
C GLU A 149 6.23 -30.71 -36.07
N ASN A 150 6.02 -29.40 -36.03
CA ASN A 150 5.62 -28.72 -34.81
C ASN A 150 4.12 -28.90 -34.58
N THR A 151 3.76 -29.55 -33.47
CA THR A 151 2.36 -29.75 -33.07
C THR A 151 1.80 -28.62 -32.19
N SER A 152 2.61 -27.60 -31.87
CA SER A 152 2.14 -26.43 -31.14
C SER A 152 1.00 -25.74 -31.91
N GLU A 153 0.03 -25.19 -31.19
CA GLU A 153 -1.13 -24.55 -31.77
C GLU A 153 -0.76 -23.28 -32.55
N ALA A 154 -0.84 -23.33 -33.88
CA ALA A 154 -0.59 -22.17 -34.74
C ALA A 154 -1.66 -21.08 -34.56
N PRO A 155 -1.29 -19.80 -34.68
CA PRO A 155 -2.25 -18.71 -34.74
C PRO A 155 -3.26 -18.91 -35.86
N ASN A 156 -4.50 -18.49 -35.62
CA ASN A 156 -5.59 -18.57 -36.59
C ASN A 156 -6.49 -17.34 -36.47
N SER A 157 -7.61 -17.31 -37.19
CA SER A 157 -8.53 -16.15 -37.17
C SER A 157 -9.17 -15.89 -35.81
N GLU A 158 -9.35 -16.92 -34.97
CA GLU A 158 -9.92 -16.80 -33.63
C GLU A 158 -8.84 -16.38 -32.61
N PHE A 159 -7.64 -16.95 -32.71
CA PHE A 159 -6.49 -16.67 -31.84
C PHE A 159 -5.29 -16.18 -32.68
N PRO A 160 -5.27 -14.90 -33.10
CA PRO A 160 -4.32 -14.41 -34.10
C PRO A 160 -2.92 -14.08 -33.55
N PHE A 161 -2.75 -14.00 -32.23
CA PHE A 161 -1.49 -13.62 -31.61
C PHE A 161 -0.73 -14.81 -31.05
N ILE A 162 0.60 -14.73 -31.06
CA ILE A 162 1.46 -15.65 -30.32
C ILE A 162 1.74 -15.05 -28.94
N LEU A 163 1.30 -15.72 -27.88
CA LEU A 163 1.74 -15.44 -26.52
C LEU A 163 3.08 -16.13 -26.24
N THR A 164 4.03 -15.34 -25.78
CA THR A 164 5.25 -15.81 -25.12
C THR A 164 5.20 -15.51 -23.63
N THR A 165 5.77 -16.40 -22.81
CA THR A 165 5.81 -16.23 -21.35
C THR A 165 7.23 -16.30 -20.84
N GLY A 166 7.53 -15.54 -19.80
CA GLY A 166 8.90 -15.47 -19.31
C GLY A 166 9.07 -14.72 -18.00
N ARG A 167 10.34 -14.45 -17.69
CA ARG A 167 10.74 -13.71 -16.49
C ARG A 167 11.00 -12.26 -16.83
N ILE A 168 10.66 -11.37 -15.90
CA ILE A 168 11.16 -10.00 -15.89
C ILE A 168 12.47 -9.96 -15.12
N ARG A 169 13.29 -8.94 -15.43
CA ARG A 169 14.65 -8.76 -14.88
C ARG A 169 14.70 -8.88 -13.35
N ASP A 170 13.76 -8.27 -12.65
CA ASP A 170 13.83 -8.07 -11.19
C ASP A 170 13.27 -9.25 -10.39
N GLN A 171 12.64 -10.23 -11.03
CA GLN A 171 11.92 -11.30 -10.34
C GLN A 171 12.45 -12.68 -10.72
N TRP A 172 12.63 -13.51 -9.69
CA TRP A 172 13.08 -14.88 -9.85
C TRP A 172 11.92 -15.87 -9.61
N HIS A 173 11.83 -16.89 -10.46
CA HIS A 173 10.73 -17.89 -10.47
C HIS A 173 9.36 -17.26 -10.25
N THR A 174 8.59 -17.71 -9.25
CA THR A 174 7.24 -17.20 -8.91
C THR A 174 7.29 -16.22 -7.74
N MET A 175 8.39 -15.45 -7.61
CA MET A 175 8.58 -14.43 -6.59
C MET A 175 8.59 -14.93 -5.14
N THR A 176 8.69 -16.24 -4.91
CA THR A 176 8.71 -16.86 -3.57
C THR A 176 9.78 -16.29 -2.64
N LYS A 177 10.89 -15.80 -3.22
CA LYS A 177 11.97 -15.07 -2.53
C LYS A 177 11.99 -13.59 -2.91
N THR A 178 12.10 -13.27 -4.20
CA THR A 178 12.28 -11.89 -4.69
C THR A 178 11.07 -10.99 -4.45
N GLY A 179 9.86 -11.55 -4.37
CA GLY A 179 8.65 -10.80 -4.03
C GLY A 179 8.58 -10.34 -2.57
N LYS A 180 9.52 -10.77 -1.71
CA LYS A 180 9.67 -10.23 -0.35
C LYS A 180 10.44 -8.92 -0.33
N VAL A 181 11.20 -8.62 -1.38
CA VAL A 181 12.05 -7.44 -1.47
C VAL A 181 11.29 -6.35 -2.20
N SER A 182 10.84 -5.32 -1.47
CA SER A 182 9.95 -4.30 -2.04
C SER A 182 10.62 -3.53 -3.17
N ARG A 183 11.94 -3.31 -3.07
CA ARG A 183 12.72 -2.65 -4.12
C ARG A 183 12.60 -3.34 -5.49
N LEU A 184 12.50 -4.66 -5.54
CA LEU A 184 12.37 -5.43 -6.79
C LEU A 184 10.97 -5.32 -7.42
N MET A 185 9.97 -4.83 -6.67
CA MET A 185 8.61 -4.61 -7.17
C MET A 185 8.43 -3.20 -7.79
N THR A 186 9.41 -2.31 -7.64
CA THR A 186 9.27 -0.88 -8.01
C THR A 186 9.17 -0.63 -9.51
N HIS A 187 9.82 -1.45 -10.36
CA HIS A 187 9.77 -1.27 -11.81
C HIS A 187 8.54 -1.92 -12.46
N THR A 188 8.04 -3.02 -11.90
CA THR A 188 6.89 -3.76 -12.45
C THR A 188 6.10 -4.39 -11.29
N PRO A 189 5.15 -3.64 -10.70
CA PRO A 189 4.44 -4.05 -9.49
C PRO A 189 3.28 -5.04 -9.77
N SER A 190 2.82 -5.11 -11.01
CA SER A 190 1.65 -5.90 -11.45
C SER A 190 1.93 -6.60 -12.79
N PRO A 191 1.21 -7.70 -13.11
CA PRO A 191 1.33 -8.33 -14.41
C PRO A 191 0.77 -7.38 -15.50
N MET A 192 1.54 -7.22 -16.58
CA MET A 192 1.13 -6.41 -17.74
C MET A 192 1.45 -7.17 -19.02
N LEU A 193 0.50 -7.16 -19.98
CA LEU A 193 0.73 -7.70 -21.30
C LEU A 193 1.50 -6.68 -22.14
N GLU A 194 2.67 -7.07 -22.63
CA GLU A 194 3.42 -6.29 -23.60
C GLU A 194 2.90 -6.57 -25.02
N ILE A 195 2.64 -5.50 -25.78
CA ILE A 195 2.08 -5.55 -27.13
C ILE A 195 2.78 -4.54 -28.05
N ASN A 196 3.02 -4.93 -29.29
CA ASN A 196 3.60 -4.07 -30.32
C ASN A 196 2.70 -2.84 -30.63
N PRO A 197 3.24 -1.64 -30.94
CA PRO A 197 2.44 -0.46 -31.23
C PRO A 197 1.47 -0.61 -32.41
N ILE A 198 1.85 -1.37 -33.45
CA ILE A 198 1.00 -1.61 -34.63
C ILE A 198 -0.20 -2.47 -34.26
N ASP A 199 0.02 -3.56 -33.52
CA ASP A 199 -1.04 -4.46 -33.07
C ASP A 199 -1.97 -3.78 -32.06
N ALA A 200 -1.40 -2.97 -31.16
CA ALA A 200 -2.15 -2.15 -30.23
C ALA A 200 -3.05 -1.16 -30.97
N TYR A 201 -2.53 -0.47 -32.00
CA TYR A 201 -3.32 0.42 -32.84
C TYR A 201 -4.46 -0.32 -33.56
N LYS A 202 -4.17 -1.47 -34.20
CA LYS A 202 -5.17 -2.31 -34.88
C LYS A 202 -6.28 -2.79 -33.93
N SER A 203 -5.91 -3.09 -32.68
CA SER A 203 -6.83 -3.58 -31.64
C SER A 203 -7.47 -2.44 -30.82
N ASN A 204 -7.18 -1.18 -31.16
CA ASN A 204 -7.58 0.02 -30.41
C ASN A 204 -7.14 0.00 -28.93
N ILE A 205 -6.04 -0.68 -28.58
CA ILE A 205 -5.50 -0.82 -27.21
C ILE A 205 -4.44 0.26 -26.95
N ARG A 206 -4.46 0.84 -25.75
CA ARG A 206 -3.49 1.81 -25.23
C ARG A 206 -2.84 1.27 -23.95
N THR A 207 -1.66 1.79 -23.61
CA THR A 207 -1.02 1.49 -22.33
C THR A 207 -1.95 1.85 -21.18
N GLY A 208 -2.11 0.93 -20.23
CA GLY A 208 -3.00 1.09 -19.08
C GLY A 208 -4.41 0.55 -19.28
N ASP A 209 -4.84 0.29 -20.52
CA ASP A 209 -6.13 -0.35 -20.77
C ASP A 209 -6.19 -1.74 -20.12
N ILE A 210 -7.32 -2.07 -19.52
CA ILE A 210 -7.60 -3.40 -19.03
C ILE A 210 -8.00 -4.27 -20.22
N ILE A 211 -7.28 -5.37 -20.41
CA ILE A 211 -7.50 -6.29 -21.51
C ILE A 211 -7.80 -7.69 -20.99
N VAL A 212 -8.62 -8.42 -21.75
CA VAL A 212 -8.81 -9.85 -21.61
C VAL A 212 -7.92 -10.52 -22.64
N VAL A 213 -7.10 -11.46 -22.18
CA VAL A 213 -6.32 -12.35 -23.05
C VAL A 213 -6.93 -13.73 -22.92
N SER A 214 -7.30 -14.36 -24.02
CA SER A 214 -7.93 -15.67 -24.04
C SER A 214 -7.17 -16.65 -24.94
N SER A 215 -7.20 -17.91 -24.56
CA SER A 215 -6.79 -19.06 -25.37
C SER A 215 -7.86 -20.15 -25.26
N LYS A 216 -7.66 -21.27 -25.93
CA LYS A 216 -8.51 -22.47 -25.74
C LYS A 216 -8.51 -23.01 -24.30
N ASN A 217 -7.48 -22.70 -23.50
CA ASN A 217 -7.32 -23.23 -22.15
C ASN A 217 -7.95 -22.35 -21.08
N GLY A 218 -8.15 -21.06 -21.36
CA GLY A 218 -8.70 -20.13 -20.38
C GLY A 218 -8.46 -18.67 -20.74
N SER A 219 -8.63 -17.80 -19.75
CA SER A 219 -8.46 -16.36 -19.92
C SER A 219 -7.79 -15.72 -18.71
N VAL A 220 -7.14 -14.60 -18.95
CA VAL A 220 -6.56 -13.71 -17.93
C VAL A 220 -7.01 -12.27 -18.22
N ARG A 221 -6.93 -11.42 -17.20
CA ARG A 221 -7.30 -9.99 -17.27
C ARG A 221 -6.20 -9.15 -16.64
N VAL A 222 -5.52 -8.36 -17.47
CA VAL A 222 -4.32 -7.61 -17.07
C VAL A 222 -4.29 -6.25 -17.77
N LYS A 223 -3.40 -5.36 -17.33
CA LYS A 223 -3.13 -4.09 -18.02
C LYS A 223 -2.28 -4.30 -19.27
N ALA A 224 -2.52 -3.53 -20.32
CA ALA A 224 -1.66 -3.48 -21.49
C ALA A 224 -0.48 -2.53 -21.29
N LYS A 225 0.67 -2.88 -21.87
CA LYS A 225 1.87 -2.05 -22.00
C LYS A 225 2.30 -2.06 -23.46
N VAL A 226 2.10 -0.95 -24.15
CA VAL A 226 2.51 -0.81 -25.56
C VAL A 226 4.02 -0.56 -25.62
N THR A 227 4.75 -1.40 -26.37
CA THR A 227 6.21 -1.32 -26.50
C THR A 227 6.70 -1.86 -27.85
N ASP A 228 7.70 -1.20 -28.42
CA ASP A 228 8.40 -1.57 -29.65
C ASP A 228 9.43 -2.71 -29.48
N THR A 229 9.64 -3.17 -28.25
CA THR A 229 10.57 -4.27 -27.92
C THR A 229 10.02 -5.67 -28.26
N ILE A 230 8.73 -5.75 -28.60
CA ILE A 230 8.05 -6.99 -29.00
C ILE A 230 7.68 -6.92 -30.49
N LYS A 231 7.83 -8.05 -31.20
CA LYS A 231 7.52 -8.17 -32.63
C LYS A 231 6.01 -8.12 -32.88
N GLU A 232 5.60 -7.56 -34.03
CA GLU A 232 4.21 -7.65 -34.52
C GLU A 232 3.71 -9.11 -34.58
N GLY A 233 2.46 -9.34 -34.18
CA GLY A 233 1.84 -10.66 -34.05
C GLY A 233 2.24 -11.43 -32.78
N VAL A 234 3.09 -10.87 -31.92
CA VAL A 234 3.54 -11.47 -30.67
C VAL A 234 3.13 -10.60 -29.49
N VAL A 235 2.71 -11.24 -28.42
CA VAL A 235 2.47 -10.60 -27.12
C VAL A 235 3.26 -11.32 -26.03
N PHE A 236 3.63 -10.61 -24.98
CA PHE A 236 4.39 -11.16 -23.86
C PHE A 236 3.67 -10.93 -22.54
N LEU A 237 3.51 -12.00 -21.75
CA LEU A 237 2.99 -11.91 -20.38
C LEU A 237 3.94 -12.62 -19.40
N PRO A 238 4.37 -11.95 -18.32
CA PRO A 238 5.29 -12.54 -17.36
C PRO A 238 4.63 -13.65 -16.53
N MET A 239 5.38 -14.69 -16.19
CA MET A 239 4.85 -15.88 -15.48
C MET A 239 4.87 -15.75 -13.94
N HIS A 240 5.26 -14.59 -13.41
CA HIS A 240 5.58 -14.43 -12.00
C HIS A 240 4.36 -14.44 -11.08
N TRP A 241 3.25 -13.88 -11.53
CA TRP A 241 2.06 -13.71 -10.71
C TRP A 241 1.19 -14.97 -10.72
N GLY A 242 0.96 -15.52 -9.52
CA GLY A 242 0.03 -16.61 -9.27
C GLY A 242 -1.38 -16.11 -8.97
N LYS A 243 -2.09 -16.84 -8.11
CA LYS A 243 -3.43 -16.44 -7.62
C LYS A 243 -3.29 -15.23 -6.70
N GLN A 244 -4.04 -14.15 -6.93
CA GLN A 244 -4.05 -12.96 -6.08
C GLN A 244 -5.43 -12.76 -5.46
N LEU A 245 -5.52 -12.67 -4.12
CA LEU A 245 -6.77 -12.42 -3.39
C LEU A 245 -7.93 -13.35 -3.84
N GLU A 246 -7.63 -14.63 -4.00
CA GLU A 246 -8.56 -15.65 -4.50
C GLU A 246 -9.01 -15.52 -5.97
N ASN A 247 -8.41 -14.61 -6.74
CA ASN A 247 -8.61 -14.45 -8.17
C ASN A 247 -7.43 -15.03 -8.97
N ASP A 248 -7.70 -15.80 -10.01
CA ASP A 248 -6.70 -16.44 -10.87
C ASP A 248 -6.56 -15.77 -12.25
N LEU A 249 -7.33 -14.73 -12.54
CA LEU A 249 -7.26 -13.99 -13.80
C LEU A 249 -5.95 -13.21 -13.98
N ASN A 250 -5.06 -13.17 -12.98
CA ASN A 250 -3.70 -12.63 -13.12
C ASN A 250 -2.65 -13.71 -13.46
N ARG A 251 -3.06 -14.99 -13.53
CA ARG A 251 -2.18 -16.14 -13.66
C ARG A 251 -1.95 -16.52 -15.13
N THR A 252 -0.84 -16.07 -15.69
CA THR A 252 -0.42 -16.32 -17.08
C THR A 252 -0.53 -17.79 -17.51
N ASN A 253 -0.22 -18.72 -16.61
CA ASN A 253 -0.27 -20.16 -16.91
C ASN A 253 -1.70 -20.68 -17.19
N ASN A 254 -2.75 -19.89 -16.93
CA ASN A 254 -4.12 -20.22 -17.36
C ASN A 254 -4.27 -20.25 -18.89
N LEU A 255 -3.38 -19.58 -19.60
CA LEU A 255 -3.43 -19.52 -21.07
C LEU A 255 -2.69 -20.71 -21.71
N THR A 256 -1.68 -21.24 -21.03
CA THR A 256 -0.71 -22.19 -21.61
C THR A 256 -1.27 -23.61 -21.74
N ASN A 257 -0.78 -24.36 -22.72
CA ASN A 257 -1.15 -25.76 -22.93
C ASN A 257 -0.28 -26.72 -22.09
N THR A 258 -0.61 -28.02 -22.13
CA THR A 258 0.11 -29.10 -21.43
C THR A 258 0.79 -30.07 -22.39
N LEU A 259 1.04 -29.64 -23.63
CA LEU A 259 1.74 -30.46 -24.62
C LEU A 259 3.17 -30.75 -24.14
N VAL A 260 3.63 -31.94 -24.47
CA VAL A 260 4.99 -32.41 -24.18
C VAL A 260 5.56 -33.08 -25.42
N ASP A 261 6.88 -33.01 -25.58
CA ASP A 261 7.58 -33.77 -26.62
C ASP A 261 7.29 -35.28 -26.42
N PRO A 262 6.89 -36.01 -27.48
CA PRO A 262 6.50 -37.41 -27.35
C PRO A 262 7.66 -38.32 -26.92
N VAL A 263 8.92 -37.91 -27.13
CA VAL A 263 10.12 -38.67 -26.81
C VAL A 263 10.71 -38.24 -25.46
N SER A 264 11.10 -36.97 -25.30
CA SER A 264 11.76 -36.46 -24.09
C SER A 264 10.79 -36.23 -22.93
N LYS A 265 9.48 -36.09 -23.21
CA LYS A 265 8.44 -35.67 -22.27
C LYS A 265 8.66 -34.26 -21.70
N GLU A 266 9.57 -33.49 -22.28
CA GLU A 266 9.77 -32.09 -21.91
C GLU A 266 8.56 -31.26 -22.35
N PRO A 267 8.16 -30.22 -21.59
CA PRO A 267 7.10 -29.32 -22.00
C PRO A 267 7.37 -28.72 -23.39
N ASP A 268 6.30 -28.52 -24.14
CA ASP A 268 6.34 -27.84 -25.44
C ASP A 268 6.93 -26.42 -25.33
N PHE A 269 7.20 -25.79 -26.48
CA PHE A 269 7.66 -24.42 -26.55
C PHE A 269 6.74 -23.49 -25.72
N LYS A 270 7.32 -22.45 -25.10
CA LYS A 270 6.59 -21.41 -24.32
C LYS A 270 5.78 -20.51 -25.25
N PHE A 271 4.79 -21.11 -25.87
CA PHE A 271 4.12 -20.65 -27.07
C PHE A 271 2.64 -21.03 -26.95
N THR A 272 1.75 -20.07 -27.19
CA THR A 272 0.31 -20.29 -27.12
C THR A 272 -0.38 -19.31 -28.05
N ALA A 273 -1.29 -19.78 -28.91
CA ALA A 273 -2.14 -18.90 -29.70
C ALA A 273 -3.18 -18.22 -28.78
N VAL A 274 -3.28 -16.89 -28.85
CA VAL A 274 -4.21 -16.11 -28.03
C VAL A 274 -4.97 -15.06 -28.84
N ALA A 275 -6.11 -14.66 -28.30
CA ALA A 275 -6.85 -13.48 -28.68
C ALA A 275 -6.71 -12.43 -27.57
N ILE A 276 -6.77 -11.16 -27.97
CA ILE A 276 -6.79 -10.04 -27.04
C ILE A 276 -7.99 -9.16 -27.35
N SER A 277 -8.64 -8.68 -26.31
CA SER A 277 -9.69 -7.68 -26.43
C SER A 277 -9.66 -6.74 -25.24
N LYS A 278 -10.19 -5.53 -25.40
CA LYS A 278 -10.46 -4.68 -24.24
C LYS A 278 -11.46 -5.37 -23.32
N TYR A 279 -11.24 -5.26 -22.02
CA TYR A 279 -12.26 -5.61 -21.06
C TYR A 279 -13.41 -4.61 -21.16
N VAL A 280 -14.62 -5.13 -21.35
CA VAL A 280 -15.84 -4.32 -21.34
C VAL A 280 -16.54 -4.58 -20.02
N LYS A 281 -16.51 -3.58 -19.15
CA LYS A 281 -17.27 -3.60 -17.90
C LYS A 281 -18.77 -3.56 -18.23
N PRO A 282 -19.62 -4.42 -17.62
CA PRO A 282 -21.07 -4.25 -17.67
C PRO A 282 -21.52 -2.91 -17.09
N PHE A 283 -22.58 -2.33 -17.64
CA PHE A 283 -23.21 -1.14 -17.06
C PHE A 283 -23.71 -1.43 -15.65
N GLU A 284 -23.50 -0.50 -14.72
CA GLU A 284 -24.04 -0.57 -13.36
C GLU A 284 -24.63 0.76 -12.91
N LYS A 285 -25.64 0.67 -12.03
CA LYS A 285 -26.12 1.77 -11.19
C LYS A 285 -25.34 1.78 -9.88
N ILE A 286 -24.56 2.83 -9.67
CA ILE A 286 -23.71 3.01 -8.48
C ILE A 286 -24.36 4.06 -7.57
N ALA A 287 -24.78 3.63 -6.39
CA ALA A 287 -25.22 4.54 -5.33
C ALA A 287 -24.07 4.85 -4.38
N ILE A 288 -23.88 6.11 -4.01
CA ILE A 288 -22.84 6.56 -3.07
C ILE A 288 -23.51 7.29 -1.92
N VAL A 289 -23.30 6.81 -0.70
CA VAL A 289 -23.87 7.41 0.52
C VAL A 289 -22.78 8.19 1.24
N GLY A 290 -22.87 9.52 1.17
CA GLY A 290 -21.88 10.47 1.68
C GLY A 290 -21.15 11.20 0.55
N ALA A 291 -21.10 12.53 0.63
CA ALA A 291 -20.46 13.40 -0.36
C ALA A 291 -19.16 14.06 0.16
N GLY A 292 -18.36 13.27 0.90
CA GLY A 292 -17.07 13.70 1.46
C GLY A 292 -15.89 13.55 0.49
N ALA A 293 -14.67 13.67 1.03
CA ALA A 293 -13.43 13.58 0.24
C ALA A 293 -13.24 12.23 -0.46
N ALA A 294 -13.62 11.12 0.19
CA ALA A 294 -13.52 9.77 -0.37
C ALA A 294 -14.41 9.61 -1.61
N ALA A 295 -15.70 9.95 -1.48
CA ALA A 295 -16.67 9.91 -2.57
C ALA A 295 -16.26 10.81 -3.74
N PHE A 296 -15.87 12.05 -3.45
CA PHE A 296 -15.41 12.98 -4.48
C PHE A 296 -14.23 12.38 -5.28
N ARG A 297 -13.23 11.86 -4.58
CA ARG A 297 -12.06 11.26 -5.22
C ARG A 297 -12.42 10.04 -6.06
N PHE A 298 -13.31 9.18 -5.55
CA PHE A 298 -13.79 8.01 -6.28
C PHE A 298 -14.43 8.45 -7.60
N ILE A 299 -15.37 9.40 -7.54
CA ILE A 299 -16.09 9.89 -8.73
C ILE A 299 -15.12 10.48 -9.76
N GLN A 300 -14.16 11.30 -9.33
CA GLN A 300 -13.17 11.88 -10.22
C GLN A 300 -12.38 10.82 -10.97
N ASN A 301 -11.78 9.87 -10.26
CA ASN A 301 -10.97 8.83 -10.90
C ASN A 301 -11.81 7.87 -11.72
N TYR A 302 -13.00 7.53 -11.21
CA TYR A 302 -13.89 6.61 -11.91
C TYR A 302 -14.36 7.22 -13.23
N ARG A 303 -14.64 8.52 -13.29
CA ARG A 303 -14.99 9.23 -14.53
C ARG A 303 -13.84 9.44 -15.50
N GLU A 304 -12.58 9.35 -15.05
CA GLU A 304 -11.42 9.27 -15.95
C GLU A 304 -11.37 7.92 -16.70
N ILE A 305 -12.03 6.87 -16.18
CA ILE A 305 -11.99 5.50 -16.74
C ILE A 305 -13.32 5.08 -17.37
N ASN A 306 -14.45 5.37 -16.72
CA ASN A 306 -15.80 4.99 -17.11
C ASN A 306 -16.73 6.21 -17.13
N THR A 307 -17.30 6.49 -18.30
CA THR A 307 -18.20 7.63 -18.52
C THR A 307 -19.67 7.22 -18.66
N THR A 308 -19.98 5.93 -18.61
CA THR A 308 -21.30 5.39 -18.97
C THR A 308 -22.17 4.99 -17.79
N ASP A 309 -21.58 4.52 -16.68
CA ASP A 309 -22.35 4.06 -15.52
C ASP A 309 -23.15 5.19 -14.87
N GLU A 310 -24.33 4.86 -14.36
CA GLU A 310 -25.15 5.79 -13.60
C GLU A 310 -24.59 5.92 -12.18
N ILE A 311 -24.33 7.15 -11.75
CA ILE A 311 -23.87 7.43 -10.38
C ILE A 311 -24.87 8.38 -9.71
N ILE A 312 -25.41 7.94 -8.58
CA ILE A 312 -26.22 8.76 -7.68
C ILE A 312 -25.49 8.94 -6.35
N VAL A 313 -25.38 10.18 -5.88
CA VAL A 313 -24.67 10.55 -4.66
C VAL A 313 -25.64 11.19 -3.69
N PHE A 314 -25.72 10.65 -2.48
CA PHE A 314 -26.57 11.16 -1.40
C PHE A 314 -25.73 11.90 -0.37
N SER A 315 -26.13 13.12 -0.05
CA SER A 315 -25.51 13.96 0.96
C SER A 315 -26.54 14.40 1.99
N ASN A 316 -26.33 14.00 3.24
CA ASN A 316 -27.07 14.53 4.39
C ASN A 316 -26.71 16.01 4.68
N GLU A 317 -25.69 16.55 4.04
CA GLU A 317 -25.32 17.97 4.15
C GLU A 317 -25.77 18.70 2.88
N GLU A 318 -26.15 19.97 3.05
CA GLU A 318 -26.49 20.88 1.94
C GLU A 318 -25.33 21.03 0.95
N ASN A 319 -24.12 21.11 1.51
CA ASN A 319 -22.90 21.47 0.81
C ASN A 319 -21.99 20.22 0.61
N PRO A 320 -21.91 19.66 -0.59
CA PRO A 320 -21.05 18.50 -0.88
C PRO A 320 -19.61 18.92 -1.24
N PHE A 321 -18.69 17.96 -1.25
CA PHE A 321 -17.37 18.06 -1.89
C PHE A 321 -16.53 19.29 -1.52
N TYR A 322 -16.37 19.55 -0.22
CA TYR A 322 -15.50 20.62 0.29
C TYR A 322 -14.38 20.07 1.19
N ASN A 323 -13.34 20.88 1.39
CA ASN A 323 -12.19 20.52 2.22
C ASN A 323 -12.44 20.83 3.70
N ARG A 324 -12.84 19.80 4.46
CA ARG A 324 -13.10 19.89 5.90
C ARG A 324 -11.86 20.26 6.74
N VAL A 325 -10.66 20.00 6.22
CA VAL A 325 -9.39 20.30 6.91
C VAL A 325 -9.12 21.81 6.99
N LEU A 326 -9.84 22.62 6.20
CA LEU A 326 -9.71 24.07 6.16
C LEU A 326 -10.84 24.80 6.93
N LEU A 327 -11.65 24.07 7.70
CA LEU A 327 -12.72 24.67 8.49
C LEU A 327 -12.22 25.64 9.58
N PRO A 328 -11.09 25.40 10.27
CA PRO A 328 -10.53 26.39 11.21
C PRO A 328 -10.25 27.74 10.54
N GLU A 329 -9.58 27.75 9.39
CA GLU A 329 -9.22 28.94 8.63
C GLU A 329 -10.45 29.61 7.97
N TYR A 330 -11.47 28.82 7.62
CA TYR A 330 -12.76 29.35 7.17
C TYR A 330 -13.52 30.06 8.29
N MET A 331 -13.54 29.46 9.49
CA MET A 331 -14.22 30.00 10.66
C MET A 331 -13.66 31.37 11.05
N THR A 332 -12.34 31.57 10.94
CA THR A 332 -11.70 32.88 11.20
C THR A 332 -11.79 33.85 10.03
N GLY A 333 -12.31 33.42 8.87
CA GLY A 333 -12.44 34.24 7.67
C GLY A 333 -11.13 34.47 6.92
N GLU A 334 -10.08 33.70 7.20
CA GLU A 334 -8.86 33.67 6.38
C GLU A 334 -9.12 33.05 5.01
N PHE A 335 -9.98 32.03 4.97
CA PHE A 335 -10.52 31.47 3.74
C PHE A 335 -12.01 31.73 3.58
N THR A 336 -12.38 32.00 2.33
CA THR A 336 -13.77 32.10 1.89
C THR A 336 -14.37 30.71 1.64
N TRP A 337 -15.70 30.63 1.64
CA TRP A 337 -16.39 29.37 1.33
C TRP A 337 -16.01 28.80 -0.05
N GLU A 338 -15.83 29.67 -1.05
CA GLU A 338 -15.43 29.26 -2.39
C GLU A 338 -14.05 28.59 -2.42
N GLN A 339 -13.12 29.00 -1.54
CA GLN A 339 -11.79 28.37 -1.44
C GLN A 339 -11.83 26.98 -0.81
N LEU A 340 -12.90 26.65 -0.07
CA LEU A 340 -13.08 25.34 0.53
C LEU A 340 -13.68 24.33 -0.44
N LYS A 341 -14.42 24.77 -1.46
CA LYS A 341 -15.03 23.88 -2.46
C LYS A 341 -13.93 23.16 -3.26
N LYS A 342 -14.02 21.82 -3.36
CA LYS A 342 -13.06 21.03 -4.14
C LYS A 342 -13.31 21.07 -5.64
N ILE A 343 -14.50 21.50 -6.05
CA ILE A 343 -14.90 21.54 -7.45
C ILE A 343 -15.83 22.72 -7.69
N LYS A 344 -15.67 23.36 -8.85
CA LYS A 344 -16.59 24.39 -9.35
C LYS A 344 -17.79 23.72 -10.04
N GLU A 345 -18.91 24.41 -10.06
CA GLU A 345 -20.18 23.89 -10.57
C GLU A 345 -20.11 23.44 -12.05
N GLU A 346 -19.43 24.20 -12.90
CA GLU A 346 -19.17 23.85 -14.30
C GLU A 346 -18.35 22.57 -14.50
N ALA A 347 -17.45 22.26 -13.56
CA ALA A 347 -16.66 21.04 -13.60
C ALA A 347 -17.41 19.85 -12.99
N LEU A 348 -18.30 20.11 -12.03
CA LEU A 348 -19.17 19.10 -11.42
C LEU A 348 -20.16 18.53 -12.44
N SER A 349 -20.75 19.37 -13.30
CA SER A 349 -21.67 18.92 -14.35
C SER A 349 -21.01 17.96 -15.35
N LYS A 350 -19.69 18.11 -15.61
CA LYS A 350 -18.91 17.21 -16.47
C LYS A 350 -18.72 15.81 -15.89
N LEU A 351 -18.90 15.64 -14.57
CA LEU A 351 -18.80 14.32 -13.93
C LEU A 351 -20.02 13.44 -14.19
N ASN A 352 -21.10 13.98 -14.78
CA ASN A 352 -22.31 13.24 -15.12
C ASN A 352 -22.83 12.37 -13.96
N ILE A 353 -23.13 13.01 -12.83
CA ILE A 353 -23.67 12.38 -11.62
C ILE A 353 -25.00 13.00 -11.23
N THR A 354 -25.85 12.22 -10.57
CA THR A 354 -27.05 12.74 -9.88
C THR A 354 -26.70 13.01 -8.42
N LEU A 355 -26.72 14.26 -8.00
CA LEU A 355 -26.41 14.66 -6.63
C LEU A 355 -27.69 15.02 -5.86
N LYS A 356 -27.91 14.36 -4.72
CA LYS A 356 -29.04 14.59 -3.81
C LYS A 356 -28.53 15.19 -2.50
N SER A 357 -28.54 16.51 -2.39
CA SER A 357 -28.17 17.25 -1.17
C SER A 357 -29.33 17.37 -0.18
N ASN A 358 -29.04 17.49 1.12
CA ASN A 358 -30.03 17.45 2.20
C ASN A 358 -30.91 16.18 2.17
N VAL A 359 -30.33 15.06 1.75
CA VAL A 359 -30.98 13.76 1.69
C VAL A 359 -30.13 12.76 2.44
N ALA A 360 -30.60 12.34 3.62
CA ALA A 360 -30.02 11.24 4.37
C ALA A 360 -30.56 9.90 3.84
N ILE A 361 -29.79 8.83 4.01
CA ILE A 361 -30.31 7.47 3.82
C ILE A 361 -30.70 6.95 5.20
N GLU A 362 -31.94 6.49 5.33
CA GLU A 362 -32.52 6.01 6.59
C GLU A 362 -32.35 4.50 6.74
N SER A 363 -32.49 3.74 5.67
CA SER A 363 -32.29 2.29 5.70
C SER A 363 -31.68 1.75 4.41
N LEU A 364 -30.99 0.63 4.54
CA LEU A 364 -30.37 -0.12 3.46
C LEU A 364 -30.86 -1.57 3.54
N ASN A 365 -31.32 -2.11 2.42
CA ASN A 365 -31.59 -3.53 2.26
C ASN A 365 -30.58 -4.11 1.27
N VAL A 366 -29.61 -4.87 1.80
CA VAL A 366 -28.51 -5.46 1.02
C VAL A 366 -28.93 -6.66 0.18
N GLN A 367 -30.06 -7.31 0.49
CA GLN A 367 -30.57 -8.46 -0.27
C GLN A 367 -31.32 -7.98 -1.50
N ASP A 368 -32.21 -7.00 -1.32
CA ASP A 368 -33.01 -6.43 -2.41
C ASP A 368 -32.27 -5.34 -3.19
N LYS A 369 -31.06 -4.98 -2.74
CA LYS A 369 -30.22 -3.89 -3.26
C LYS A 369 -30.95 -2.56 -3.36
N THR A 370 -31.57 -2.16 -2.26
CA THR A 370 -32.31 -0.90 -2.16
C THR A 370 -31.86 -0.03 -0.99
N ILE A 371 -32.02 1.28 -1.14
CA ILE A 371 -31.86 2.28 -0.08
C ILE A 371 -33.12 3.14 0.00
N LEU A 372 -33.58 3.42 1.22
CA LEU A 372 -34.66 4.35 1.50
C LEU A 372 -34.08 5.68 1.97
N ASP A 373 -34.43 6.76 1.30
CA ASP A 373 -33.99 8.09 1.70
C ASP A 373 -34.96 8.78 2.68
N SER A 374 -34.49 9.86 3.31
CA SER A 374 -35.24 10.67 4.28
C SER A 374 -36.46 11.39 3.72
N GLN A 375 -36.68 11.33 2.40
CA GLN A 375 -37.88 11.85 1.74
C GLN A 375 -38.89 10.72 1.46
N GLY A 376 -38.62 9.50 1.92
CA GLY A 376 -39.45 8.33 1.68
C GLY A 376 -39.29 7.73 0.27
N THR A 377 -38.28 8.15 -0.49
CA THR A 377 -38.04 7.62 -1.84
C THR A 377 -37.14 6.39 -1.77
N LEU A 378 -37.58 5.31 -2.42
CA LEU A 378 -36.83 4.08 -2.54
C LEU A 378 -35.97 4.11 -3.82
N HIS A 379 -34.67 3.83 -3.69
CA HIS A 379 -33.73 3.76 -4.82
C HIS A 379 -33.13 2.36 -4.92
N THR A 380 -32.96 1.85 -6.14
CA THR A 380 -32.26 0.58 -6.41
C THR A 380 -30.81 0.85 -6.83
N PHE A 381 -29.92 -0.11 -6.56
CA PHE A 381 -28.53 -0.05 -6.99
C PHE A 381 -28.01 -1.41 -7.45
N ASP A 382 -26.99 -1.42 -8.30
CA ASP A 382 -26.21 -2.64 -8.59
C ASP A 382 -25.04 -2.76 -7.61
N SER A 383 -24.40 -1.62 -7.34
CA SER A 383 -23.27 -1.43 -6.43
C SER A 383 -23.53 -0.24 -5.49
N LEU A 384 -23.21 -0.38 -4.20
CA LEU A 384 -23.35 0.67 -3.19
C LEU A 384 -22.00 0.99 -2.55
N ILE A 385 -21.68 2.28 -2.44
CA ILE A 385 -20.46 2.76 -1.77
C ILE A 385 -20.86 3.55 -0.52
N LEU A 386 -20.51 3.02 0.65
CA LEU A 386 -20.64 3.71 1.93
C LEU A 386 -19.43 4.62 2.14
N ALA A 387 -19.65 5.93 2.05
CA ALA A 387 -18.66 6.98 2.26
C ALA A 387 -19.13 8.01 3.30
N THR A 388 -19.87 7.53 4.31
CA THR A 388 -20.54 8.35 5.34
C THR A 388 -19.58 9.02 6.33
N GLY A 389 -18.29 8.65 6.29
CA GLY A 389 -17.24 9.22 7.12
C GLY A 389 -17.51 9.05 8.61
N SER A 390 -17.31 10.14 9.36
CA SER A 390 -17.43 10.15 10.82
C SER A 390 -18.10 11.43 11.33
N ARG A 391 -18.62 11.36 12.55
CA ARG A 391 -19.15 12.48 13.33
C ARG A 391 -18.27 12.77 14.55
N PRO A 392 -18.33 13.97 15.15
CA PRO A 392 -17.61 14.27 16.39
C PRO A 392 -18.00 13.29 17.50
N PHE A 393 -17.04 12.87 18.31
CA PHE A 393 -17.33 12.28 19.62
C PHE A 393 -17.72 13.41 20.58
N VAL A 394 -18.90 13.30 21.17
CA VAL A 394 -19.47 14.30 22.07
C VAL A 394 -19.83 13.61 23.39
N PRO A 395 -19.28 14.05 24.54
CA PRO A 395 -19.68 13.54 25.84
C PRO A 395 -21.17 13.85 26.13
N GLU A 396 -21.87 12.95 26.82
CA GLU A 396 -23.31 13.14 27.13
C GLU A 396 -23.59 14.43 27.90
N ASN A 397 -22.67 14.84 28.78
CA ASN A 397 -22.75 16.07 29.58
C ASN A 397 -22.36 17.35 28.82
N ALA A 398 -22.00 17.28 27.53
CA ALA A 398 -21.55 18.44 26.76
C ALA A 398 -22.68 19.42 26.39
N GLN A 399 -23.95 18.97 26.42
CA GLN A 399 -25.15 19.80 26.20
C GLN A 399 -25.07 20.73 24.99
N LEU A 400 -24.65 20.23 23.81
CA LEU A 400 -24.44 21.03 22.59
C LEU A 400 -25.65 21.79 22.04
N HIS A 401 -26.86 21.53 22.57
CA HIS A 401 -28.08 22.27 22.21
C HIS A 401 -28.15 23.63 22.90
N LEU A 402 -27.41 23.83 24.01
CA LEU A 402 -27.33 25.10 24.71
C LEU A 402 -26.32 26.06 24.03
N PRO A 403 -26.51 27.38 24.15
CA PRO A 403 -25.60 28.38 23.57
C PRO A 403 -24.14 28.21 24.04
N GLY A 404 -23.19 28.70 23.23
CA GLY A 404 -21.77 28.73 23.59
C GLY A 404 -21.03 27.38 23.52
N ARG A 405 -21.69 26.28 23.14
CA ARG A 405 -21.12 24.92 23.13
C ARG A 405 -21.06 24.35 21.71
N PHE A 406 -19.86 24.02 21.22
CA PHE A 406 -19.63 23.70 19.81
C PHE A 406 -18.78 22.45 19.59
N THR A 407 -18.80 21.96 18.35
CA THR A 407 -17.87 21.01 17.76
C THR A 407 -17.25 21.65 16.51
N MET A 408 -16.36 20.95 15.79
CA MET A 408 -15.81 21.43 14.53
C MET A 408 -15.65 20.29 13.52
N ARG A 409 -16.67 20.04 12.69
CA ARG A 409 -16.62 18.96 11.68
C ARG A 409 -17.32 19.29 10.38
N ARG A 410 -18.47 19.98 10.46
CA ARG A 410 -19.28 20.40 9.32
C ARG A 410 -19.14 21.91 9.08
N LYS A 411 -19.52 22.37 7.89
CA LYS A 411 -19.61 23.81 7.62
C LYS A 411 -20.52 24.51 8.64
N SER A 412 -21.66 23.90 8.95
CA SER A 412 -22.61 24.39 9.95
C SER A 412 -21.99 24.55 11.35
N ASP A 413 -20.99 23.75 11.71
CA ASP A 413 -20.31 23.90 12.99
C ASP A 413 -19.45 25.17 13.02
N ALA A 414 -18.70 25.40 11.94
CA ALA A 414 -17.88 26.59 11.77
C ALA A 414 -18.74 27.86 11.71
N ASP A 415 -19.83 27.84 10.93
CA ASP A 415 -20.77 28.97 10.84
C ASP A 415 -21.37 29.30 12.21
N ARG A 416 -21.85 28.29 12.95
CA ARG A 416 -22.45 28.51 14.29
C ARG A 416 -21.46 29.11 15.28
N LEU A 417 -20.20 28.65 15.30
CA LEU A 417 -19.18 29.20 16.19
C LEU A 417 -18.86 30.65 15.82
N LYS A 418 -18.63 30.91 14.53
CA LYS A 418 -18.35 32.25 14.02
C LYS A 418 -19.49 33.23 14.34
N ASP A 419 -20.71 32.88 13.95
CA ASP A 419 -21.89 33.70 14.19
C ASP A 419 -22.12 33.96 15.67
N TYR A 420 -21.85 32.97 16.53
CA TYR A 420 -21.98 33.12 17.97
C TYR A 420 -20.95 34.11 18.53
N LEU A 421 -19.68 33.96 18.16
CA LEU A 421 -18.62 34.87 18.59
C LEU A 421 -18.87 36.30 18.08
N ASP A 422 -19.29 36.47 16.83
CA ASP A 422 -19.63 37.77 16.26
C ASP A 422 -20.81 38.42 17.01
N LYS A 423 -21.84 37.65 17.38
CA LYS A 423 -23.00 38.14 18.14
C LYS A 423 -22.70 38.58 19.56
N THR A 424 -21.56 38.16 20.14
CA THR A 424 -21.16 38.66 21.46
C THR A 424 -20.89 40.17 21.46
N ASN A 425 -20.60 40.77 20.28
CA ASN A 425 -20.14 42.15 20.12
C ASN A 425 -18.89 42.51 20.94
N LEU A 426 -18.20 41.51 21.49
CA LEU A 426 -16.94 41.70 22.21
C LEU A 426 -15.79 41.84 21.21
N PRO A 427 -14.85 42.77 21.43
CA PRO A 427 -13.58 42.78 20.72
C PRO A 427 -12.90 41.42 20.83
N ALA A 428 -12.26 40.95 19.76
CA ALA A 428 -11.68 39.60 19.72
C ALA A 428 -10.68 39.32 20.87
N HIS A 429 -9.94 40.33 21.34
CA HIS A 429 -9.01 40.21 22.47
C HIS A 429 -9.67 40.06 23.85
N GLU A 430 -10.97 40.37 23.96
CA GLU A 430 -11.78 40.15 25.15
C GLU A 430 -12.52 38.80 25.09
N GLN A 431 -12.59 38.17 23.91
CA GLN A 431 -13.17 36.86 23.75
C GLN A 431 -12.22 35.76 24.28
N HIS A 432 -12.79 34.74 24.91
CA HIS A 432 -12.11 33.57 25.43
C HIS A 432 -12.80 32.30 24.96
N VAL A 433 -12.06 31.43 24.28
CA VAL A 433 -12.55 30.12 23.83
C VAL A 433 -11.77 29.01 24.50
N VAL A 434 -12.49 28.05 25.09
CA VAL A 434 -11.91 26.84 25.67
C VAL A 434 -12.04 25.69 24.69
N ILE A 435 -10.93 25.08 24.30
CA ILE A 435 -10.87 23.96 23.37
C ILE A 435 -10.58 22.68 24.15
N ILE A 436 -11.46 21.70 24.03
CA ILE A 436 -11.30 20.40 24.68
C ILE A 436 -10.66 19.43 23.68
N GLY A 437 -9.47 18.93 24.01
CA GLY A 437 -8.65 18.06 23.18
C GLY A 437 -7.46 18.79 22.54
N GLY A 438 -6.25 18.44 22.96
CA GLY A 438 -4.97 18.89 22.42
C GLY A 438 -4.46 18.04 21.24
N GLY A 439 -5.38 17.62 20.35
CA GLY A 439 -5.06 16.93 19.10
C GLY A 439 -4.89 17.91 17.94
N LEU A 440 -4.64 17.42 16.71
CA LEU A 440 -4.42 18.27 15.53
C LEU A 440 -5.49 19.34 15.33
N LEU A 441 -6.77 18.92 15.22
CA LEU A 441 -7.87 19.84 14.97
C LEU A 441 -7.99 20.90 16.08
N GLY A 442 -7.86 20.50 17.34
CA GLY A 442 -7.95 21.40 18.48
C GLY A 442 -6.83 22.45 18.48
N LEU A 443 -5.60 22.03 18.19
CA LEU A 443 -4.45 22.94 18.11
C LEU A 443 -4.51 23.85 16.88
N GLU A 444 -4.95 23.36 15.72
CA GLU A 444 -5.14 24.18 14.52
C GLU A 444 -6.25 25.21 14.72
N LEU A 445 -7.35 24.83 15.37
CA LEU A 445 -8.41 25.76 15.76
C LEU A 445 -7.93 26.80 16.77
N ALA A 446 -7.14 26.38 17.77
CA ALA A 446 -6.54 27.27 18.76
C ALA A 446 -5.66 28.32 18.09
N ALA A 447 -4.81 27.91 17.16
CA ALA A 447 -3.92 28.81 16.43
C ALA A 447 -4.70 29.77 15.51
N ALA A 448 -5.65 29.26 14.71
CA ALA A 448 -6.48 30.10 13.86
C ALA A 448 -7.19 31.21 14.66
N LEU A 449 -7.82 30.86 15.79
CA LEU A 449 -8.46 31.85 16.67
C LEU A 449 -7.45 32.80 17.30
N LYS A 450 -6.25 32.33 17.64
CA LYS A 450 -5.18 33.16 18.20
C LYS A 450 -4.71 34.24 17.23
N HIS A 451 -4.68 33.97 15.91
CA HIS A 451 -4.39 34.99 14.89
C HIS A 451 -5.43 36.13 14.88
N LYS A 452 -6.63 35.91 15.41
CA LYS A 452 -7.65 36.94 15.64
C LYS A 452 -7.55 37.60 17.02
N ASN A 453 -6.47 37.36 17.76
CA ASN A 453 -6.25 37.82 19.13
C ASN A 453 -7.20 37.24 20.19
N VAL A 454 -7.96 36.19 19.89
CA VAL A 454 -8.82 35.52 20.87
C VAL A 454 -7.98 34.87 21.97
N LYS A 455 -8.42 34.99 23.23
CA LYS A 455 -7.81 34.26 24.35
C LYS A 455 -8.17 32.79 24.23
N ILE A 456 -7.19 31.90 24.36
CA ILE A 456 -7.41 30.46 24.19
C ILE A 456 -6.92 29.68 25.40
N THR A 457 -7.76 28.74 25.83
CA THR A 457 -7.36 27.67 26.75
C THR A 457 -7.59 26.32 26.11
N VAL A 458 -6.59 25.44 26.14
CA VAL A 458 -6.69 24.04 25.74
C VAL A 458 -6.76 23.17 27.00
N VAL A 459 -7.75 22.28 27.06
CA VAL A 459 -7.88 21.27 28.11
C VAL A 459 -7.62 19.90 27.50
N GLN A 460 -6.62 19.19 28.02
CA GLN A 460 -6.16 17.92 27.50
C GLN A 460 -6.19 16.86 28.60
N ARG A 461 -6.90 15.76 28.33
CA ARG A 461 -7.06 14.66 29.30
C ARG A 461 -5.77 13.89 29.56
N ALA A 462 -4.92 13.76 28.54
CA ALA A 462 -3.63 13.10 28.69
C ALA A 462 -2.58 14.06 29.31
N PRO A 463 -1.46 13.53 29.83
CA PRO A 463 -0.37 14.36 30.37
C PRO A 463 0.43 15.11 29.29
N ARG A 464 0.02 15.03 28.02
CA ARG A 464 0.77 15.53 26.87
C ARG A 464 -0.13 15.79 25.66
N LEU A 465 0.29 16.67 24.75
CA LEU A 465 -0.40 16.98 23.50
C LEU A 465 -0.18 15.89 22.45
N MET A 466 -1.15 15.68 21.56
CA MET A 466 -1.05 14.75 20.43
C MET A 466 -0.48 13.36 20.84
N GLU A 467 -0.97 12.80 21.94
CA GLU A 467 -0.41 11.63 22.62
C GLU A 467 -0.41 10.33 21.79
N ARG A 468 -1.16 10.33 20.68
CA ARG A 468 -1.25 9.22 19.73
C ARG A 468 -0.35 9.42 18.50
N GLN A 469 0.12 10.64 18.28
CA GLN A 469 0.87 11.04 17.08
C GLN A 469 2.30 11.47 17.37
N LEU A 470 2.64 11.73 18.63
CA LEU A 470 3.97 12.18 19.05
C LEU A 470 4.50 11.32 20.18
N ASP A 471 5.82 11.28 20.31
CA ASP A 471 6.49 10.72 21.49
C ASP A 471 6.57 11.76 22.63
N ARG A 472 7.19 11.39 23.75
CA ARG A 472 7.25 12.28 24.93
C ARG A 472 8.06 13.55 24.67
N ILE A 473 9.17 13.46 23.94
CA ILE A 473 10.09 14.59 23.71
C ILE A 473 9.43 15.60 22.77
N SER A 474 8.98 15.16 21.60
CA SER A 474 8.34 16.03 20.62
C SER A 474 7.05 16.67 21.14
N SER A 475 6.26 15.93 21.92
CA SER A 475 5.06 16.48 22.57
C SER A 475 5.37 17.56 23.61
N LYS A 476 6.44 17.38 24.40
CA LYS A 476 6.89 18.41 25.35
C LYS A 476 7.31 19.70 24.62
N LEU A 477 8.15 19.57 23.59
CA LEU A 477 8.59 20.72 22.79
C LEU A 477 7.39 21.44 22.14
N LEU A 478 6.40 20.69 21.65
CA LEU A 478 5.17 21.27 21.10
C LEU A 478 4.40 22.05 22.17
N ALA A 479 4.29 21.52 23.39
CA ALA A 479 3.60 22.22 24.48
C ALA A 479 4.29 23.55 24.83
N GLU A 480 5.63 23.58 24.83
CA GLU A 480 6.40 24.81 25.03
C GLU A 480 6.13 25.85 23.91
N GLU A 481 6.07 25.42 22.64
CA GLU A 481 5.72 26.31 21.52
C GLU A 481 4.29 26.85 21.61
N VAL A 482 3.32 25.99 21.90
CA VAL A 482 1.92 26.40 22.07
C VAL A 482 1.79 27.41 23.22
N GLN A 483 2.53 27.24 24.31
CA GLN A 483 2.54 28.19 25.43
C GLN A 483 3.18 29.54 25.04
N LEU A 484 4.20 29.56 24.18
CA LEU A 484 4.78 30.80 23.64
C LEU A 484 3.81 31.58 22.77
N LEU A 485 2.87 30.91 22.11
CA LEU A 485 1.75 31.54 21.41
C LEU A 485 0.69 32.10 22.38
N ASN A 486 0.98 32.17 23.70
CA ASN A 486 0.05 32.62 24.73
C ASN A 486 -1.27 31.84 24.70
N ILE A 487 -1.18 30.52 24.49
CA ILE A 487 -2.28 29.57 24.62
C ILE A 487 -2.11 28.84 25.95
N GLN A 488 -3.09 28.94 26.83
CA GLN A 488 -3.04 28.28 28.13
C GLN A 488 -3.37 26.79 27.99
N ILE A 489 -2.65 25.91 28.68
CA ILE A 489 -2.85 24.46 28.59
C ILE A 489 -3.09 23.87 29.98
N TYR A 490 -4.11 23.03 30.11
CA TYR A 490 -4.35 22.18 31.28
C TYR A 490 -4.26 20.71 30.89
N PHE A 491 -3.17 20.05 31.30
CA PHE A 491 -2.99 18.60 31.16
C PHE A 491 -3.68 17.83 32.29
N ASP A 492 -3.83 16.52 32.10
CA ASP A 492 -4.43 15.59 33.07
C ASP A 492 -5.80 16.07 33.57
N ASN A 493 -6.57 16.66 32.65
CA ASN A 493 -7.81 17.32 33.01
C ASN A 493 -8.91 17.14 31.98
N GLU A 494 -10.14 17.19 32.47
CA GLU A 494 -11.33 17.08 31.65
C GLU A 494 -12.47 17.92 32.22
N VAL A 495 -13.41 18.27 31.34
CA VAL A 495 -14.59 19.04 31.72
C VAL A 495 -15.50 18.17 32.59
N SER A 496 -15.85 18.68 33.76
CA SER A 496 -16.87 18.10 34.62
C SER A 496 -18.26 18.57 34.18
N THR A 497 -18.47 19.89 34.15
CA THR A 497 -19.77 20.51 33.88
C THR A 497 -19.56 21.92 33.33
N VAL A 498 -20.48 22.37 32.46
CA VAL A 498 -20.50 23.73 31.93
C VAL A 498 -21.76 24.43 32.41
N PHE A 499 -21.60 25.43 33.27
CA PHE A 499 -22.69 26.23 33.82
C PHE A 499 -22.90 27.48 32.98
N ASP A 500 -24.17 27.83 32.77
CA ASP A 500 -24.53 29.15 32.24
C ASP A 500 -24.39 30.18 33.36
N THR A 501 -24.00 31.40 33.00
CA THR A 501 -23.90 32.53 33.95
C THR A 501 -25.05 33.51 33.73
N ASP A 502 -25.17 34.51 34.62
CA ASP A 502 -26.11 35.63 34.42
C ASP A 502 -25.78 36.45 33.16
N ASN A 503 -24.55 36.35 32.65
CA ASN A 503 -24.14 36.96 31.39
C ASN A 503 -24.33 35.96 30.23
N PRO A 504 -25.23 36.24 29.25
CA PRO A 504 -25.55 35.29 28.18
C PRO A 504 -24.38 34.97 27.23
N ASN A 505 -23.30 35.76 27.28
CA ASN A 505 -22.09 35.57 26.49
C ASN A 505 -20.97 34.88 27.27
N GLU A 506 -21.26 34.31 28.44
CA GLU A 506 -20.24 33.80 29.36
C GLU A 506 -20.68 32.47 29.99
N LEU A 507 -19.74 31.54 30.03
CA LEU A 507 -19.87 30.19 30.56
C LEU A 507 -18.86 29.97 31.67
N GLU A 508 -19.29 29.29 32.73
CA GLU A 508 -18.40 28.73 33.76
C GLU A 508 -18.11 27.26 33.47
N ILE A 509 -16.88 26.98 33.05
CA ILE A 509 -16.43 25.63 32.69
C ILE A 509 -15.69 25.04 33.89
N ALA A 510 -16.37 24.17 34.62
CA ALA A 510 -15.81 23.45 35.75
C ALA A 510 -15.03 22.23 35.27
N LEU A 511 -13.78 22.15 35.66
CA LEU A 511 -12.86 21.06 35.40
C LEU A 511 -12.88 20.04 36.54
N LYS A 512 -12.55 18.77 36.26
CA LYS A 512 -12.52 17.72 37.29
C LYS A 512 -11.48 17.93 38.38
N SER A 513 -10.46 18.75 38.14
CA SER A 513 -9.53 19.18 39.20
C SER A 513 -10.13 20.17 40.20
N GLY A 514 -11.38 20.62 40.01
CA GLY A 514 -12.01 21.69 40.79
C GLY A 514 -11.71 23.10 40.29
N LYS A 515 -10.92 23.24 39.22
CA LYS A 515 -10.67 24.54 38.59
C LYS A 515 -11.88 24.99 37.78
N ILE A 516 -12.24 26.26 37.89
CA ILE A 516 -13.30 26.88 37.08
C ILE A 516 -12.67 27.84 36.08
N ILE A 517 -13.14 27.79 34.84
CA ILE A 517 -12.67 28.65 33.75
C ILE A 517 -13.86 29.40 33.18
N THR A 518 -13.82 30.72 33.27
CA THR A 518 -14.79 31.60 32.65
C THR A 518 -14.42 31.85 31.18
N ALA A 519 -15.33 31.60 30.25
CA ALA A 519 -15.09 31.76 28.81
C ALA A 519 -16.38 32.05 28.03
N ASN A 520 -16.26 32.56 26.81
CA ASN A 520 -17.43 32.83 25.96
C ASN A 520 -17.92 31.58 25.23
N ALA A 521 -17.00 30.70 24.83
CA ALA A 521 -17.36 29.48 24.12
C ALA A 521 -16.48 28.29 24.53
N ILE A 522 -17.04 27.09 24.36
CA ILE A 522 -16.34 25.82 24.50
C ILE A 522 -16.46 25.01 23.20
N VAL A 523 -15.35 24.46 22.72
CA VAL A 523 -15.32 23.63 21.50
C VAL A 523 -14.75 22.25 21.80
N TYR A 524 -15.53 21.21 21.53
CA TYR A 524 -15.13 19.81 21.73
C TYR A 524 -14.45 19.26 20.46
N THR A 525 -13.17 18.89 20.60
CA THR A 525 -12.32 18.33 19.53
C THR A 525 -11.66 17.00 19.96
N ILE A 526 -12.39 16.19 20.71
CA ILE A 526 -11.90 14.98 21.40
C ILE A 526 -12.01 13.68 20.57
N GLY A 527 -11.93 13.79 19.25
CA GLY A 527 -11.99 12.66 18.31
C GLY A 527 -13.34 12.50 17.60
N THR A 528 -13.44 11.44 16.80
CA THR A 528 -14.60 11.16 15.95
C THR A 528 -15.06 9.71 16.07
N ILE A 529 -16.32 9.46 15.69
CA ILE A 529 -16.93 8.13 15.60
C ILE A 529 -17.38 7.89 14.16
N PRO A 530 -16.97 6.78 13.51
CA PRO A 530 -17.50 6.36 12.22
C PRO A 530 -19.03 6.22 12.19
N ASN A 531 -19.67 6.68 11.11
CA ASN A 531 -21.12 6.60 10.93
C ASN A 531 -21.52 5.22 10.35
N ILE A 532 -21.58 4.20 11.22
CA ILE A 532 -21.77 2.78 10.85
C ILE A 532 -23.19 2.26 11.07
N GLU A 533 -24.08 3.07 11.62
CA GLU A 533 -25.41 2.66 12.08
C GLU A 533 -26.18 1.93 10.98
N ILE A 534 -26.26 2.55 9.79
CA ILE A 534 -26.97 1.98 8.65
C ILE A 534 -26.37 0.64 8.20
N ALA A 535 -25.04 0.51 8.22
CA ALA A 535 -24.37 -0.73 7.82
C ALA A 535 -24.65 -1.85 8.83
N LYS A 536 -24.60 -1.52 10.12
CA LYS A 536 -24.85 -2.46 11.22
C LYS A 536 -26.30 -2.94 11.21
N GLU A 537 -27.26 -2.03 11.06
CA GLU A 537 -28.70 -2.36 10.98
C GLU A 537 -29.03 -3.19 9.74
N SER A 538 -28.26 -3.02 8.66
CA SER A 538 -28.38 -3.81 7.42
C SER A 538 -27.69 -5.19 7.47
N GLY A 539 -27.12 -5.57 8.62
CA GLY A 539 -26.44 -6.85 8.81
C GLY A 539 -25.03 -6.95 8.20
N LEU A 540 -24.40 -5.83 7.85
CA LEU A 540 -23.00 -5.84 7.40
C LEU A 540 -22.05 -6.05 8.59
N ALA A 541 -20.91 -6.70 8.33
CA ALA A 541 -19.89 -6.91 9.33
C ALA A 541 -19.24 -5.58 9.76
N CYS A 542 -19.40 -5.22 11.03
CA CYS A 542 -18.86 -3.98 11.59
C CYS A 542 -17.97 -4.26 12.82
N GLY A 543 -16.96 -3.43 13.00
CA GLY A 543 -16.15 -3.30 14.23
C GLY A 543 -16.33 -1.89 14.78
N ARG A 544 -15.23 -1.12 14.84
CA ARG A 544 -15.26 0.33 15.03
C ARG A 544 -15.70 1.05 13.74
N GLY A 545 -15.42 0.47 12.58
CA GLY A 545 -15.91 0.87 11.25
C GLY A 545 -16.64 -0.27 10.55
N VAL A 546 -16.99 -0.08 9.28
CA VAL A 546 -17.48 -1.16 8.40
C VAL A 546 -16.29 -1.97 7.93
N LYS A 547 -16.27 -3.27 8.19
CA LYS A 547 -15.14 -4.13 7.84
C LYS A 547 -15.08 -4.35 6.33
N VAL A 548 -13.89 -4.16 5.77
CA VAL A 548 -13.65 -4.33 4.33
C VAL A 548 -12.45 -5.23 4.02
N ASN A 549 -12.51 -5.90 2.87
CA ASN A 549 -11.39 -6.64 2.30
C ASN A 549 -10.44 -5.72 1.50
N GLN A 550 -9.44 -6.30 0.83
CA GLN A 550 -8.45 -5.59 0.03
C GLN A 550 -9.05 -4.90 -1.22
N TYR A 551 -10.21 -5.33 -1.70
CA TYR A 551 -10.97 -4.64 -2.76
C TYR A 551 -11.96 -3.62 -2.20
N LEU A 552 -11.90 -3.34 -0.89
CA LEU A 552 -12.79 -2.43 -0.17
C LEU A 552 -14.26 -2.88 -0.16
N GLN A 553 -14.50 -4.17 -0.45
CA GLN A 553 -15.81 -4.81 -0.34
C GLN A 553 -16.11 -5.13 1.12
N THR A 554 -17.37 -4.94 1.51
CA THR A 554 -17.88 -5.34 2.81
C THR A 554 -18.19 -6.85 2.86
N SER A 555 -18.88 -7.33 3.89
CA SER A 555 -19.39 -8.71 3.93
C SER A 555 -20.42 -9.02 2.85
N ASN A 556 -20.97 -8.01 2.15
CA ASN A 556 -21.77 -8.18 0.95
C ASN A 556 -20.95 -7.74 -0.29
N PRO A 557 -20.79 -8.59 -1.32
CA PRO A 557 -19.97 -8.27 -2.50
C PRO A 557 -20.42 -7.06 -3.33
N SER A 558 -21.69 -6.66 -3.23
CA SER A 558 -22.26 -5.48 -3.92
C SER A 558 -22.21 -4.21 -3.07
N VAL A 559 -21.69 -4.27 -1.84
CA VAL A 559 -21.54 -3.10 -0.97
C VAL A 559 -20.07 -2.90 -0.61
N PHE A 560 -19.60 -1.68 -0.79
CA PHE A 560 -18.23 -1.23 -0.54
C PHE A 560 -18.24 -0.17 0.56
N ALA A 561 -17.10 0.03 1.22
CA ALA A 561 -16.92 1.14 2.16
C ALA A 561 -15.54 1.79 1.98
N ILE A 562 -15.52 3.13 1.94
CA ILE A 562 -14.29 3.93 1.75
C ILE A 562 -14.27 5.17 2.63
N GLY A 563 -13.07 5.68 2.90
CA GLY A 563 -12.83 6.81 3.79
C GLY A 563 -12.83 6.42 5.25
N GLU A 564 -13.20 7.35 6.12
CA GLU A 564 -13.09 7.19 7.58
C GLU A 564 -14.02 6.10 8.15
N ILE A 565 -15.05 5.69 7.41
CA ILE A 565 -15.96 4.61 7.81
C ILE A 565 -15.34 3.21 7.64
N ALA A 566 -14.36 3.07 6.74
CA ALA A 566 -13.81 1.78 6.35
C ALA A 566 -12.80 1.27 7.38
N GLU A 567 -13.06 0.08 7.93
CA GLU A 567 -12.15 -0.66 8.79
C GLU A 567 -11.45 -1.76 7.99
N PHE A 568 -10.14 -1.59 7.75
CA PHE A 568 -9.32 -2.54 7.02
C PHE A 568 -8.31 -3.17 7.99
N GLU A 569 -8.27 -4.51 8.05
CA GLU A 569 -7.39 -5.27 8.96
C GLU A 569 -7.47 -4.79 10.44
N ASN A 570 -8.70 -4.49 10.91
CA ASN A 570 -9.02 -3.95 12.25
C ASN A 570 -8.48 -2.52 12.53
N GLN A 571 -8.04 -1.81 11.48
CA GLN A 571 -7.54 -0.45 11.56
C GLN A 571 -8.48 0.55 10.88
N LEU A 572 -8.59 1.73 11.50
CA LEU A 572 -9.22 2.91 10.94
C LEU A 572 -8.13 3.94 10.67
N PHE A 573 -8.05 4.45 9.44
CA PHE A 573 -7.00 5.39 9.08
C PHE A 573 -7.36 6.85 9.39
N GLY A 574 -8.63 7.24 9.20
CA GLY A 574 -9.11 8.55 9.65
C GLY A 574 -8.46 9.78 9.00
N ILE A 575 -7.78 9.62 7.86
CA ILE A 575 -7.02 10.69 7.19
C ILE A 575 -7.40 10.82 5.70
N THR A 576 -7.32 12.03 5.16
CA THR A 576 -7.69 12.34 3.77
C THR A 576 -6.87 11.54 2.75
N SER A 577 -5.58 11.34 2.99
CA SER A 577 -4.71 10.55 2.11
C SER A 577 -5.17 9.10 1.98
N ALA A 578 -5.59 8.47 3.08
CA ALA A 578 -6.12 7.12 3.07
C ALA A 578 -7.47 7.05 2.35
N ALA A 579 -8.34 8.03 2.57
CA ALA A 579 -9.61 8.14 1.86
C ALA A 579 -9.40 8.26 0.33
N GLU A 580 -8.39 9.02 -0.09
CA GLU A 580 -8.03 9.14 -1.51
C GLU A 580 -7.44 7.84 -2.07
N GLU A 581 -6.51 7.20 -1.36
CA GLU A 581 -5.92 5.93 -1.79
C GLU A 581 -6.98 4.83 -1.93
N GLN A 582 -7.90 4.72 -0.97
CA GLN A 582 -9.02 3.79 -1.02
C GLN A 582 -9.93 4.08 -2.23
N ALA A 583 -10.23 5.35 -2.47
CA ALA A 583 -11.02 5.75 -3.63
C ALA A 583 -10.34 5.46 -4.97
N ASP A 584 -9.02 5.71 -5.09
CA ASP A 584 -8.21 5.37 -6.27
C ASP A 584 -8.26 3.85 -6.54
N ILE A 585 -8.13 3.03 -5.49
CA ILE A 585 -8.14 1.57 -5.61
C ILE A 585 -9.52 1.06 -6.02
N LEU A 586 -10.58 1.52 -5.34
CA LEU A 586 -11.95 1.09 -5.63
C LEU A 586 -12.36 1.48 -7.05
N ALA A 587 -12.02 2.69 -7.51
CA ALA A 587 -12.31 3.13 -8.88
C ALA A 587 -11.68 2.21 -9.93
N ASN A 588 -10.40 1.85 -9.77
CA ASN A 588 -9.71 0.93 -10.67
C ASN A 588 -10.31 -0.48 -10.61
N PHE A 589 -10.62 -1.00 -9.42
CA PHE A 589 -11.23 -2.32 -9.24
C PHE A 589 -12.60 -2.41 -9.91
N MET A 590 -13.49 -1.44 -9.66
CA MET A 590 -14.82 -1.40 -10.28
C MET A 590 -14.75 -1.22 -11.79
N ALA A 591 -13.71 -0.57 -12.31
CA ALA A 591 -13.46 -0.47 -13.76
C ALA A 591 -12.92 -1.77 -14.38
N GLY A 592 -12.57 -2.78 -13.56
CA GLY A 592 -12.14 -4.10 -14.00
C GLY A 592 -10.67 -4.45 -13.73
N ASP A 593 -9.89 -3.55 -13.12
CA ASP A 593 -8.51 -3.83 -12.72
C ASP A 593 -8.45 -4.65 -11.42
N ILE A 594 -8.52 -5.96 -11.57
CA ILE A 594 -8.43 -6.93 -10.47
C ILE A 594 -7.05 -6.97 -9.79
N SER A 595 -6.02 -6.37 -10.40
CA SER A 595 -4.69 -6.22 -9.80
C SER A 595 -4.59 -5.01 -8.87
N SER A 596 -5.61 -4.13 -8.86
CA SER A 596 -5.71 -2.99 -7.96
C SER A 596 -6.35 -3.41 -6.63
N PHE A 597 -5.57 -3.43 -5.55
CA PHE A 597 -6.05 -3.78 -4.23
C PHE A 597 -5.29 -3.05 -3.13
N TYR A 598 -5.99 -2.80 -2.02
CA TYR A 598 -5.54 -2.04 -0.86
C TYR A 598 -4.68 -2.88 0.06
N LYS A 599 -3.59 -2.26 0.53
CA LYS A 599 -2.58 -2.86 1.43
C LYS A 599 -2.52 -2.15 2.78
N GLY A 600 -3.45 -1.24 3.05
CA GLY A 600 -3.42 -0.32 4.18
C GLY A 600 -2.60 0.94 3.88
N SER A 601 -3.06 2.08 4.37
CA SER A 601 -2.37 3.37 4.19
C SER A 601 -1.34 3.60 5.30
N VAL A 602 -0.41 4.52 5.07
CA VAL A 602 0.49 4.99 6.13
C VAL A 602 -0.18 6.13 6.90
N LEU A 603 -0.29 5.96 8.22
CA LEU A 603 -0.72 7.03 9.11
C LEU A 603 0.33 8.14 9.11
N MET A 604 -0.10 9.36 8.87
CA MET A 604 0.77 10.54 8.92
C MET A 604 -0.02 11.76 9.33
N ASN A 605 0.66 12.67 10.02
CA ASN A 605 0.09 13.87 10.58
C ASN A 605 1.05 15.02 10.35
N ILE A 606 0.52 16.16 9.94
CA ILE A 606 1.25 17.42 9.81
C ILE A 606 0.44 18.46 10.55
N LEU A 607 1.07 19.12 11.52
CA LEU A 607 0.43 20.18 12.27
C LEU A 607 0.54 21.49 11.48
N LYS A 608 -0.60 22.11 11.15
CA LYS A 608 -0.65 23.40 10.42
C LYS A 608 -0.70 24.58 11.40
N LEU A 609 0.41 24.86 12.08
CA LEU A 609 0.56 26.05 12.91
C LEU A 609 1.62 26.96 12.28
N GLU A 610 1.36 28.27 12.23
CA GLU A 610 2.35 29.25 11.80
C GLU A 610 3.58 29.12 12.72
N ASP A 611 4.78 29.11 12.12
CA ASP A 611 6.08 28.93 12.78
C ASP A 611 6.38 27.58 13.46
N ILE A 612 5.46 26.60 13.44
CA ILE A 612 5.71 25.25 13.96
C ILE A 612 5.85 24.25 12.83
N ASN A 613 7.08 23.83 12.56
CA ASN A 613 7.37 22.72 11.64
C ASN A 613 7.30 21.40 12.40
N LEU A 614 6.16 20.70 12.32
CA LEU A 614 5.96 19.41 12.98
C LEU A 614 5.20 18.41 12.10
N CYS A 615 5.77 17.21 11.95
CA CYS A 615 5.06 16.07 11.39
C CYS A 615 5.45 14.75 12.04
N SER A 616 4.55 13.78 11.98
CA SER A 616 4.83 12.39 12.31
C SER A 616 4.27 11.46 11.26
N ILE A 617 4.92 10.31 11.08
CA ILE A 617 4.56 9.32 10.07
C ILE A 617 4.87 7.92 10.57
N GLY A 618 3.98 6.96 10.28
CA GLY A 618 4.14 5.58 10.70
C GLY A 618 4.10 5.40 12.22
N GLN A 619 4.96 4.53 12.73
CA GLN A 619 5.08 4.27 14.16
C GLN A 619 5.86 5.39 14.87
N ILE A 620 5.46 5.70 16.09
CA ILE A 620 6.05 6.80 16.89
C ILE A 620 6.81 6.29 18.12
N GLU A 621 6.58 5.03 18.51
CA GLU A 621 7.19 4.37 19.66
C GLU A 621 7.66 2.97 19.24
N ILE A 622 8.69 2.47 19.91
CA ILE A 622 9.17 1.10 19.77
C ILE A 622 8.50 0.20 20.82
N PRO A 623 8.15 -1.06 20.49
CA PRO A 623 7.69 -2.03 21.49
C PRO A 623 8.81 -2.36 22.50
N ASP A 624 8.43 -2.62 23.76
CA ASP A 624 9.38 -3.07 24.78
C ASP A 624 9.95 -4.47 24.42
N ASN A 625 11.27 -4.65 24.59
CA ASN A 625 11.99 -5.91 24.41
C ASN A 625 11.91 -6.55 23.01
N ASP A 626 11.83 -5.75 21.94
CA ASP A 626 11.92 -6.25 20.55
C ASP A 626 13.19 -5.69 19.86
N ASP A 627 14.27 -6.48 19.89
CA ASP A 627 15.58 -6.14 19.30
C ASP A 627 15.55 -5.99 17.77
N SER A 628 14.44 -6.32 17.11
CA SER A 628 14.29 -6.06 15.67
C SER A 628 14.02 -4.59 15.36
N TYR A 629 13.72 -3.77 16.38
CA TYR A 629 13.51 -2.33 16.28
C TYR A 629 14.79 -1.56 16.63
N GLU A 630 15.03 -0.51 15.87
CA GLU A 630 16.13 0.42 16.10
C GLU A 630 15.59 1.85 16.11
N GLU A 631 16.07 2.66 17.04
CA GLU A 631 15.74 4.08 17.14
C GLU A 631 16.96 4.93 16.78
N ILE A 632 16.80 5.84 15.81
CA ILE A 632 17.84 6.78 15.38
C ILE A 632 17.33 8.19 15.66
N VAL A 633 18.04 8.94 16.50
CA VAL A 633 17.61 10.26 16.99
C VAL A 633 18.67 11.31 16.72
N PHE A 634 18.23 12.49 16.27
CA PHE A 634 19.00 13.71 16.21
C PHE A 634 18.21 14.83 16.91
N ALA A 635 18.83 15.52 17.87
CA ALA A 635 18.14 16.53 18.66
C ALA A 635 19.02 17.71 19.05
N ASP A 636 18.52 18.92 18.84
CA ASP A 636 18.92 20.15 19.53
C ASP A 636 17.68 20.73 20.21
N LEU A 637 17.46 20.35 21.47
CA LEU A 637 16.25 20.70 22.21
C LEU A 637 16.13 22.20 22.47
N ARG A 638 17.25 22.93 22.56
CA ARG A 638 17.22 24.38 22.81
C ARG A 638 16.79 25.15 21.56
N GLN A 639 17.18 24.65 20.39
CA GLN A 639 16.66 25.13 19.09
C GLN A 639 15.34 24.46 18.69
N ARG A 640 14.79 23.59 19.55
CA ARG A 640 13.54 22.82 19.32
C ARG A 640 13.57 22.02 18.03
N TYR A 641 14.76 21.55 17.69
CA TYR A 641 15.00 20.67 16.56
C TYR A 641 15.02 19.23 17.08
N TYR A 642 14.11 18.40 16.59
CA TYR A 642 14.03 17.01 17.00
C TYR A 642 13.62 16.14 15.81
N LYS A 643 14.47 15.17 15.47
CA LYS A 643 14.18 14.17 14.46
C LYS A 643 14.40 12.78 15.03
N LYS A 644 13.42 11.91 14.82
CA LYS A 644 13.46 10.51 15.21
C LYS A 644 13.05 9.65 14.02
N CYS A 645 13.79 8.59 13.77
CA CYS A 645 13.47 7.54 12.82
C CYS A 645 13.40 6.21 13.56
N ILE A 646 12.38 5.41 13.26
CA ILE A 646 12.22 4.05 13.77
C ILE A 646 12.41 3.09 12.59
N VAL A 647 13.41 2.22 12.72
CA VAL A 647 13.77 1.21 11.73
C VAL A 647 13.42 -0.17 12.27
N LYS A 648 12.86 -1.04 11.43
CA LYS A 648 12.62 -2.45 11.75
C LYS A 648 13.04 -3.33 10.60
N ASN A 649 13.93 -4.29 10.83
CA ASN A 649 14.42 -5.22 9.80
C ASN A 649 14.86 -4.48 8.51
N ASP A 650 15.69 -3.44 8.64
CA ASP A 650 16.16 -2.59 7.53
C ASP A 650 15.08 -1.76 6.82
N LEU A 651 13.87 -1.64 7.37
CA LEU A 651 12.80 -0.80 6.83
C LEU A 651 12.57 0.41 7.74
N LEU A 652 12.46 1.61 7.16
CA LEU A 652 11.92 2.75 7.90
C LEU A 652 10.42 2.53 8.09
N ILE A 653 9.97 2.46 9.34
CA ILE A 653 8.56 2.20 9.70
C ILE A 653 7.92 3.36 10.45
N GLY A 654 8.70 4.37 10.82
CA GLY A 654 8.24 5.49 11.63
C GLY A 654 9.20 6.66 11.61
N ALA A 655 8.68 7.88 11.66
CA ALA A 655 9.47 9.08 11.88
C ALA A 655 8.69 10.21 12.55
N ILE A 656 9.38 11.04 13.33
CA ILE A 656 8.90 12.30 13.89
C ILE A 656 9.89 13.39 13.49
N LEU A 657 9.42 14.48 12.89
CA LEU A 657 10.23 15.62 12.48
C LEU A 657 9.67 16.91 13.09
N MET A 658 10.48 17.58 13.90
CA MET A 658 10.17 18.84 14.56
C MET A 658 11.29 19.86 14.34
N GLY A 659 10.90 21.11 14.07
CA GLY A 659 11.81 22.21 13.73
C GLY A 659 12.18 22.23 12.23
N ASP A 660 12.27 21.06 11.60
CA ASP A 660 12.55 20.90 10.17
C ASP A 660 11.87 19.63 9.60
N LYS A 661 11.01 19.82 8.61
CA LYS A 661 10.24 18.77 7.93
C LYS A 661 10.70 18.47 6.50
N ASN A 662 11.87 18.95 6.07
CA ASN A 662 12.34 18.83 4.68
C ASN A 662 12.46 17.38 4.20
N GLU A 663 12.77 16.43 5.09
CA GLU A 663 12.89 15.00 4.78
C GLU A 663 11.53 14.25 4.78
N PHE A 664 10.43 14.92 5.10
CA PHE A 664 9.11 14.30 5.22
C PHE A 664 8.72 13.50 3.96
N ALA A 665 8.91 14.08 2.77
CA ALA A 665 8.55 13.43 1.52
C ALA A 665 9.36 12.16 1.24
N GLU A 666 10.66 12.17 1.56
CA GLU A 666 11.53 11.00 1.43
C GLU A 666 11.12 9.92 2.44
N PHE A 667 10.96 10.27 3.71
CA PHE A 667 10.59 9.32 4.77
C PHE A 667 9.21 8.72 4.51
N LYS A 668 8.26 9.53 4.04
CA LYS A 668 6.96 9.05 3.57
C LYS A 668 7.10 8.02 2.47
N THR A 669 7.92 8.31 1.46
CA THR A 669 8.14 7.38 0.34
C THR A 669 8.75 6.07 0.83
N LEU A 670 9.77 6.11 1.71
CA LEU A 670 10.41 4.92 2.27
C LEU A 670 9.42 4.06 3.08
N ILE A 671 8.61 4.68 3.95
CA ILE A 671 7.64 3.99 4.80
C ILE A 671 6.49 3.39 3.96
N GLU A 672 5.93 4.15 3.00
CA GLU A 672 4.84 3.68 2.13
C GLU A 672 5.28 2.55 1.21
N SER A 673 6.45 2.70 0.60
CA SER A 673 6.98 1.71 -0.36
C SER A 673 7.59 0.48 0.32
N LYS A 674 7.83 0.55 1.65
CA LYS A 674 8.52 -0.49 2.44
C LYS A 674 9.84 -0.90 1.78
N ILE A 675 10.57 0.07 1.23
CA ILE A 675 11.88 -0.15 0.60
C ILE A 675 12.94 -0.31 1.68
N GLU A 676 13.78 -1.31 1.51
CA GLU A 676 14.95 -1.60 2.33
C GLU A 676 15.96 -0.43 2.29
N LEU A 677 16.43 -0.01 3.46
CA LEU A 677 17.32 1.14 3.63
C LEU A 677 18.73 0.83 3.12
N ALA A 678 19.28 -0.35 3.46
CA ALA A 678 20.67 -0.69 3.19
C ALA A 678 21.62 0.48 3.58
N ASP A 679 22.48 0.92 2.68
CA ASP A 679 23.41 2.04 2.94
C ASP A 679 22.72 3.36 3.29
N LYS A 680 21.47 3.58 2.87
CA LYS A 680 20.71 4.80 3.25
C LYS A 680 20.49 4.88 4.75
N ARG A 681 20.51 3.76 5.47
CA ARG A 681 20.42 3.75 6.93
C ARG A 681 21.49 4.65 7.56
N ASN A 682 22.69 4.70 6.97
CA ASN A 682 23.81 5.52 7.45
C ASN A 682 23.67 7.02 7.11
N LEU A 683 22.71 7.38 6.26
CA LEU A 683 22.47 8.76 5.82
C LEU A 683 21.25 9.39 6.52
N LEU A 684 20.42 8.58 7.21
CA LEU A 684 19.29 9.10 7.97
C LEU A 684 19.75 10.16 8.96
N LEU A 685 19.04 11.29 8.97
CA LEU A 685 19.26 12.43 9.87
C LEU A 685 20.63 13.13 9.72
N ARG A 686 21.42 12.83 8.68
CA ARG A 686 22.69 13.54 8.42
C ARG A 686 22.53 14.83 7.61
N GLY A 687 21.30 15.21 7.30
CA GLY A 687 20.98 16.45 6.59
C GLY A 687 21.31 16.36 5.11
N SER A 688 20.31 16.08 4.27
CA SER A 688 20.39 16.37 2.84
C SER A 688 19.79 17.76 2.63
N SER A 689 20.61 18.80 2.45
CA SER A 689 20.09 20.15 2.16
C SER A 689 19.59 20.23 0.71
N ASN A 690 18.40 19.67 0.46
CA ASN A 690 17.68 19.81 -0.81
C ASN A 690 16.59 20.89 -0.74
N ALA A 691 16.54 21.69 0.34
CA ALA A 691 15.53 22.73 0.53
C ALA A 691 15.74 23.87 -0.49
N LYS A 692 14.97 23.83 -1.58
CA LYS A 692 14.85 24.97 -2.49
C LYS A 692 13.98 26.06 -1.81
N PRO A 693 14.32 27.35 -1.93
CA PRO A 693 13.47 28.42 -1.43
C PRO A 693 12.09 28.39 -2.11
N VAL A 694 11.05 28.85 -1.40
CA VAL A 694 9.69 28.99 -1.95
C VAL A 694 9.73 30.05 -3.04
N LEU A 695 9.40 29.66 -4.28
CA LEU A 695 9.34 30.57 -5.42
C LEU A 695 7.88 30.85 -5.79
N GLY A 696 7.52 32.12 -5.92
CA GLY A 696 6.16 32.53 -6.26
C GLY A 696 5.16 32.37 -5.10
N LYS A 697 3.87 32.28 -5.43
CA LYS A 697 2.79 32.15 -4.44
C LYS A 697 2.89 30.78 -3.76
N LEU A 698 2.77 30.72 -2.43
CA LEU A 698 2.73 29.45 -1.71
C LEU A 698 1.53 28.60 -2.17
N VAL A 699 1.80 27.38 -2.61
CA VAL A 699 0.79 26.41 -3.07
C VAL A 699 0.64 25.28 -2.04
N CYS A 700 1.74 24.78 -1.46
CA CYS A 700 1.72 23.70 -0.48
C CYS A 700 2.35 24.14 0.84
N SER A 701 1.54 24.39 1.88
CA SER A 701 2.03 24.68 3.24
C SER A 701 2.67 23.47 3.93
N CYS A 702 2.21 22.26 3.61
CA CYS A 702 2.76 21.02 4.17
C CYS A 702 4.24 20.82 3.82
N SER A 703 4.63 21.15 2.59
CA SER A 703 5.98 20.90 2.07
C SER A 703 6.74 22.19 1.75
N GLN A 704 6.17 23.37 2.06
CA GLN A 704 6.71 24.69 1.73
C GLN A 704 7.09 24.81 0.24
N VAL A 705 6.10 24.64 -0.64
CA VAL A 705 6.31 24.70 -2.11
C VAL A 705 5.46 25.81 -2.72
N GLY A 706 6.09 26.68 -3.52
CA GLY A 706 5.43 27.74 -4.25
C GLY A 706 5.14 27.40 -5.71
N SER A 707 4.32 28.21 -6.38
CA SER A 707 3.93 28.03 -7.78
C SER A 707 5.14 28.02 -8.72
N GLY A 708 6.13 28.88 -8.46
CA GLY A 708 7.37 28.95 -9.24
C GLY A 708 8.22 27.68 -9.13
N ASN A 709 8.23 27.01 -7.97
CA ASN A 709 8.94 25.73 -7.81
C ASN A 709 8.29 24.63 -8.67
N ILE A 710 6.96 24.63 -8.75
CA ILE A 710 6.19 23.67 -9.55
C ILE A 710 6.44 23.94 -11.04
N GLU A 711 6.34 25.18 -11.48
CA GLU A 711 6.59 25.59 -12.87
C GLU A 711 8.02 25.27 -13.33
N GLU A 712 9.03 25.51 -12.49
CA GLU A 712 10.43 25.15 -12.77
C GLU A 712 10.58 23.63 -12.98
N THR A 713 9.92 22.84 -12.14
CA THR A 713 9.95 21.37 -12.25
C THR A 713 9.27 20.89 -13.53
N ILE A 714 8.13 21.50 -13.92
CA ILE A 714 7.48 21.18 -15.19
C ILE A 714 8.39 21.53 -16.38
N LYS A 715 9.05 22.70 -16.34
CA LYS A 715 10.01 23.12 -17.38
C LYS A 715 11.23 22.19 -17.49
N SER A 716 11.60 21.49 -16.42
CA SER A 716 12.65 20.45 -16.46
C SER A 716 12.23 19.14 -17.13
N GLY A 717 10.98 19.04 -17.62
CA GLY A 717 10.49 17.89 -18.39
C GLY A 717 9.48 17.00 -17.66
N VAL A 718 9.09 17.32 -16.43
CA VAL A 718 8.10 16.53 -15.67
C VAL A 718 6.69 16.88 -16.15
N THR A 719 6.03 15.95 -16.84
CA THR A 719 4.69 16.16 -17.44
C THR A 719 3.57 15.36 -16.77
N ASN A 720 3.91 14.49 -15.83
CA ASN A 720 2.98 13.64 -15.09
C ASN A 720 2.72 14.19 -13.69
N PHE A 721 1.44 14.23 -13.28
CA PHE A 721 1.03 14.75 -11.97
C PHE A 721 1.67 14.01 -10.78
N THR A 722 1.71 12.67 -10.82
CA THR A 722 2.26 11.86 -9.75
C THR A 722 3.77 12.08 -9.60
N GLU A 723 4.47 12.18 -10.73
CA GLU A 723 5.90 12.47 -10.76
C GLU A 723 6.18 13.89 -10.27
N LEU A 724 5.37 14.87 -10.68
CA LEU A 724 5.47 16.25 -10.22
C LEU A 724 5.32 16.37 -8.70
N CYS A 725 4.33 15.69 -8.11
CA CYS A 725 4.15 15.63 -6.66
C CYS A 725 5.34 14.98 -5.96
N LYS A 726 5.91 13.91 -6.52
CA LYS A 726 7.10 13.24 -5.96
C LYS A 726 8.33 14.13 -5.98
N THR A 727 8.57 14.83 -7.09
CA THR A 727 9.77 15.67 -7.25
C THR A 727 9.69 16.96 -6.45
N THR A 728 8.52 17.60 -6.42
CA THR A 728 8.33 18.87 -5.69
C THR A 728 8.02 18.67 -4.21
N GLY A 729 7.49 17.51 -3.83
CA GLY A 729 6.90 17.27 -2.50
C GLY A 729 5.49 17.84 -2.32
N ALA A 730 4.98 18.66 -3.26
CA ALA A 730 3.65 19.24 -3.18
C ALA A 730 2.56 18.16 -3.30
N GLY A 731 1.57 18.19 -2.43
CA GLY A 731 0.45 17.23 -2.43
C GLY A 731 0.75 15.89 -1.75
N LEU A 732 1.97 15.67 -1.25
CA LEU A 732 2.32 14.43 -0.53
C LEU A 732 1.92 14.43 0.95
N GLY A 733 1.65 15.60 1.55
CA GLY A 733 1.19 15.72 2.94
C GLY A 733 -0.33 15.54 3.08
N CYS A 734 -1.04 16.60 3.48
CA CYS A 734 -2.49 16.58 3.68
C CYS A 734 -3.32 16.45 2.38
N GLY A 735 -2.69 16.62 1.22
CA GLY A 735 -3.34 16.54 -0.10
C GLY A 735 -4.11 17.81 -0.53
N SER A 736 -4.29 18.81 0.34
CA SER A 736 -5.11 20.01 0.06
C SER A 736 -4.71 20.79 -1.19
N CYS A 737 -3.42 20.83 -1.54
CA CYS A 737 -2.92 21.58 -2.69
C CYS A 737 -2.96 20.81 -4.02
N LYS A 738 -3.41 19.54 -4.03
CA LYS A 738 -3.34 18.68 -5.23
C LYS A 738 -4.14 19.22 -6.42
N SER A 739 -5.31 19.82 -6.18
CA SER A 739 -6.13 20.45 -7.24
C SER A 739 -5.39 21.61 -7.89
N GLU A 740 -4.84 22.52 -7.10
CA GLU A 740 -4.05 23.66 -7.59
C GLU A 740 -2.79 23.18 -8.33
N VAL A 741 -2.11 22.13 -7.85
CA VAL A 741 -0.98 21.50 -8.57
C VAL A 741 -1.41 20.93 -9.93
N LYS A 742 -2.57 20.25 -10.02
CA LYS A 742 -3.13 19.78 -11.30
C LYS A 742 -3.44 20.94 -12.25
N ASP A 743 -4.01 22.02 -11.74
CA ASP A 743 -4.35 23.20 -12.54
C ASP A 743 -3.08 23.88 -13.09
N ILE A 744 -2.02 24.00 -12.28
CA ILE A 744 -0.72 24.53 -12.73
C ILE A 744 -0.13 23.61 -13.82
N LEU A 745 -0.14 22.29 -13.61
CA LEU A 745 0.33 21.33 -14.61
C LEU A 745 -0.45 21.41 -15.92
N ALA A 746 -1.78 21.60 -15.85
CA ALA A 746 -2.63 21.72 -17.04
C ALA A 746 -2.42 23.04 -17.80
N LYS A 747 -2.06 24.14 -17.11
CA LYS A 747 -1.77 25.44 -17.73
C LYS A 747 -0.37 25.54 -18.35
N CYS A 748 0.58 24.77 -17.85
CA CYS A 748 1.96 24.75 -18.35
C CYS A 748 2.21 23.70 -19.44
N LYS A 749 1.24 22.80 -19.68
CA LYS A 749 1.15 22.00 -20.90
C LYS A 749 0.57 22.84 -22.02
#